data_AF-A0A922ZLQ4-F1
#
_entry.id   AF-A0A922ZLQ4-F1
#
_cell.length_a   1.000
_cell.length_b   1.000
_cell.length_c   1.000
_cell.angle_alpha   90.00
_cell.angle_beta   90.00
_cell.angle_gamma   90.00
#
_symmetry.space_group_name_H-M   'P 1'
#
loop_
_entity.id
_entity.type
_entity.pdbx_description
1 polymer ?
#
loop_
_entity_poly.entity_id
_entity_poly.type
_entity_poly.pdbx_seq_one_letter_code
_entity_poly.pdbx_strand_id
1 'polypeptide(L)'
;MKNTRREFLTKLGVTVGAVTLGKNIMEALPLPSDEFQKEGIIRPQAAPKLDETVDFRYSPKDWQSTFCFPDDPSKNLVGKLGDLRYGHPGIGNDEKIFPQRISFGLQGKEPLQYIDQKLESPAIPIITTKLDGGDVIVETITFASKNKSEGRVDNVIVHIYPKSEIDVEVEPEIVLTSVSKFLFNKDDDYSFIKHADTGKIYFVTNHEGVLKEEQGVYRIQYAKGKATIEKPYQIFLRLPQEDQDFGKLEDGFDEQDDLLNETREFWKSWKSTEGKIVWNLGEPYENFRIACTRNILESREIKDGKKIFQVGPTCYRGLWIVDGHFLLEAARYLGYDKEAQEGLVTIWDRQDAKGLFTAGAGETHWKDTAVAVYALVRQAELSQNWDYFNEMYPDAYKAIDALREMVLKAKNDGTTNGKYGILPGGFGDSGIGGARRDEYTNTLWTLIATKALADTAERLRLAKTVELKSFFGELWFPFMESTKIEMKKHPQGFRYLPMLMASDPKWQEVDERKQPRPQAAQIYLSHAIFPGLLFKKDNHIPNGHVKLMEAVMQEDIPIETGWLTNNALWPYNAAIFAQTCLFLGKPELARKVFFGFLNHASPLYAWREEQSLQDEPNFNFIGDMPHNWASAECIRFLRHRLILEDERNLLLLQGIGLADMESNKPFGLSYSPTRWGRVTVELNRIDDLSWNMKFKREDFNQQIIGPLEYIMMPAAIGGKYYFLKTNGVKSVRNGEIIYIRGHELEWECIWKKRK
;
A
#
# COMPACT_ATOMS: atom_id res chain seq x y z
N MET A 1 -25.98 -50.26 37.41
CA MET A 1 -27.05 -50.06 38.40
C MET A 1 -27.55 -48.62 38.30
N LYS A 2 -28.87 -48.44 38.23
CA LYS A 2 -29.59 -47.18 38.05
C LYS A 2 -29.70 -46.37 39.35
N ASN A 3 -30.08 -45.09 39.16
CA ASN A 3 -30.83 -44.15 40.04
C ASN A 3 -30.03 -43.01 40.67
N THR A 4 -30.43 -41.73 40.66
CA THR A 4 -31.39 -40.92 39.87
C THR A 4 -31.25 -39.44 40.28
N ARG A 5 -31.60 -38.51 39.37
CA ARG A 5 -32.03 -37.13 39.67
C ARG A 5 -33.28 -37.13 40.58
N ARG A 6 -33.42 -36.09 41.42
CA ARG A 6 -34.58 -35.70 42.27
C ARG A 6 -34.69 -36.33 43.66
N GLU A 7 -33.89 -35.79 44.57
CA GLU A 7 -34.41 -35.15 45.79
C GLU A 7 -33.86 -33.71 45.76
N PHE A 8 -34.59 -32.75 45.17
CA PHE A 8 -35.72 -32.03 45.78
C PHE A 8 -35.21 -31.14 46.93
N LEU A 9 -34.73 -29.94 46.60
CA LEU A 9 -35.52 -28.72 46.78
C LEU A 9 -36.07 -28.59 48.21
N THR A 10 -35.23 -28.11 49.12
CA THR A 10 -35.70 -27.33 50.28
C THR A 10 -34.55 -26.47 50.80
N LYS A 11 -34.41 -25.28 50.20
CA LYS A 11 -34.10 -24.00 50.87
C LYS A 11 -33.94 -22.92 49.81
N LEU A 12 -35.05 -22.67 49.12
CA LEU A 12 -35.33 -21.40 48.47
C LEU A 12 -35.71 -20.41 49.57
N GLY A 13 -34.92 -19.36 49.72
CA GLY A 13 -35.28 -18.15 50.44
C GLY A 13 -34.95 -16.97 49.54
N VAL A 14 -35.92 -16.60 48.70
CA VAL A 14 -35.90 -15.37 47.89
C VAL A 14 -36.09 -14.19 48.83
N THR A 15 -35.27 -13.14 48.69
CA THR A 15 -35.71 -11.79 49.04
C THR A 15 -35.20 -10.83 47.98
N VAL A 16 -36.16 -10.22 47.30
CA VAL A 16 -36.01 -9.13 46.35
C VAL A 16 -35.77 -7.84 47.13
N GLY A 17 -34.73 -7.08 46.77
CA GLY A 17 -34.45 -5.76 47.32
C GLY A 17 -33.48 -5.00 46.41
N ALA A 18 -33.91 -3.83 45.96
CA ALA A 18 -33.33 -3.02 44.89
C ALA A 18 -31.84 -2.67 45.07
N VAL A 19 -31.06 -2.77 43.99
CA VAL A 19 -29.70 -2.24 43.92
C VAL A 19 -29.59 -1.30 42.73
N THR A 20 -29.37 -0.04 43.07
CA THR A 20 -28.97 1.07 42.21
C THR A 20 -27.66 0.76 41.48
N LEU A 21 -27.65 0.92 40.16
CA LEU A 21 -26.44 0.83 39.33
C LEU A 21 -25.45 1.96 39.65
N GLY A 22 -24.21 1.60 39.97
CA GLY A 22 -23.10 2.55 40.05
C GLY A 22 -21.74 1.88 40.25
N LYS A 23 -20.89 1.97 39.21
CA LYS A 23 -19.42 1.82 39.19
C LYS A 23 -18.78 0.42 39.37
N ASN A 24 -17.93 0.10 38.38
CA ASN A 24 -16.68 -0.67 38.40
C ASN A 24 -16.68 -2.10 38.99
N ILE A 25 -16.88 -3.09 38.11
CA ILE A 25 -16.68 -4.53 38.39
C ILE A 25 -15.26 -5.01 37.97
N MET A 26 -14.31 -4.10 37.69
CA MET A 26 -12.94 -4.45 37.30
C MET A 26 -11.87 -4.40 38.41
N GLU A 27 -12.24 -4.16 39.68
CA GLU A 27 -11.27 -4.03 40.79
C GLU A 27 -11.26 -5.19 41.80
N ALA A 28 -11.79 -6.37 41.46
CA ALA A 28 -11.78 -7.52 42.39
C ALA A 28 -11.39 -8.82 41.71
N LEU A 29 -10.13 -8.96 41.30
CA LEU A 29 -9.49 -10.25 41.06
C LEU A 29 -8.08 -10.26 41.70
N PRO A 30 -7.73 -11.27 42.51
CA PRO A 30 -6.43 -11.34 43.16
C PRO A 30 -5.31 -11.67 42.16
N LEU A 31 -4.17 -11.00 42.32
CA LEU A 31 -2.93 -11.24 41.57
C LEU A 31 -2.41 -12.67 41.85
N PRO A 32 -1.92 -13.43 40.84
CA PRO A 32 -1.24 -14.69 41.07
C PRO A 32 0.11 -14.48 41.77
N SER A 33 0.39 -15.34 42.76
CA SER A 33 1.62 -15.36 43.55
C SER A 33 2.86 -15.78 42.75
N ASP A 34 3.98 -15.13 43.08
CA ASP A 34 5.33 -15.39 42.60
C ASP A 34 5.77 -16.84 42.89
N GLU A 35 5.66 -17.74 41.91
CA GLU A 35 6.34 -19.05 41.95
C GLU A 35 6.64 -19.59 40.54
N PHE A 36 7.38 -18.83 39.73
CA PHE A 36 8.08 -19.36 38.55
C PHE A 36 9.38 -18.59 38.29
N GLN A 37 10.44 -18.90 39.05
CA GLN A 37 11.81 -18.57 38.66
C GLN A 37 12.75 -19.72 38.99
N LYS A 38 13.15 -20.47 37.96
CA LYS A 38 14.51 -21.00 37.74
C LYS A 38 14.53 -21.91 36.50
N GLU A 39 14.59 -21.29 35.32
CA GLU A 39 15.22 -21.90 34.16
C GLU A 39 16.23 -20.91 33.58
N GLY A 40 17.37 -21.45 33.13
CA GLY A 40 18.64 -20.73 33.00
C GLY A 40 18.63 -19.54 32.05
N ILE A 41 19.38 -18.51 32.42
CA ILE A 41 19.71 -17.36 31.58
C ILE A 41 20.53 -17.87 30.39
N ILE A 42 19.87 -18.19 29.28
CA ILE A 42 20.51 -18.27 27.97
C ILE A 42 20.80 -16.82 27.56
N ARG A 43 22.08 -16.45 27.52
CA ARG A 43 22.49 -15.17 26.94
C ARG A 43 22.05 -15.13 25.47
N PRO A 44 21.32 -14.09 25.02
CA PRO A 44 20.98 -14.00 23.60
C PRO A 44 22.27 -13.92 22.79
N GLN A 45 22.40 -14.82 21.81
CA GLN A 45 23.35 -14.64 20.71
C GLN A 45 23.09 -13.28 20.08
N ALA A 46 24.15 -12.53 19.78
CA ALA A 46 24.04 -11.27 19.05
C ALA A 46 23.25 -11.54 17.76
N ALA A 47 22.13 -10.85 17.59
CA ALA A 47 21.36 -10.94 16.35
C ALA A 47 22.30 -10.61 15.17
N PRO A 48 22.24 -11.36 14.06
CA PRO A 48 23.01 -11.03 12.88
C PRO A 48 22.72 -9.58 12.48
N LYS A 49 23.75 -8.86 12.05
CA LYS A 49 23.62 -7.47 11.58
C LYS A 49 22.58 -7.45 10.46
N LEU A 50 21.53 -6.66 10.63
CA LEU A 50 20.48 -6.51 9.62
C LEU A 50 21.09 -5.97 8.32
N ASP A 51 20.87 -6.66 7.20
CA ASP A 51 21.19 -6.13 5.87
C ASP A 51 20.11 -5.12 5.49
N GLU A 52 20.43 -3.83 5.66
CA GLU A 52 19.56 -2.69 5.36
C GLU A 52 19.87 -2.11 3.97
N THR A 53 20.40 -2.93 3.06
CA THR A 53 20.71 -2.54 1.68
C THR A 53 19.46 -2.71 0.80
N VAL A 54 19.16 -1.68 0.00
CA VAL A 54 18.18 -1.81 -1.10
C VAL A 54 18.94 -1.84 -2.42
N ASP A 55 18.95 -3.00 -3.07
CA ASP A 55 19.61 -3.27 -4.35
C ASP A 55 18.65 -3.93 -5.35
N PHE A 56 17.36 -3.99 -5.02
CA PHE A 56 16.30 -4.51 -5.89
C PHE A 56 16.50 -5.98 -6.28
N ARG A 57 17.24 -6.76 -5.48
CA ARG A 57 17.54 -8.18 -5.75
C ARG A 57 16.31 -9.08 -5.95
N TYR A 58 15.13 -8.64 -5.50
CA TYR A 58 13.86 -9.37 -5.62
C TYR A 58 12.85 -8.64 -6.54
N SER A 59 13.32 -7.74 -7.41
CA SER A 59 12.48 -7.12 -8.45
C SER A 59 11.66 -8.16 -9.24
N PRO A 60 10.45 -7.83 -9.69
CA PRO A 60 9.67 -8.71 -10.58
C PRO A 60 10.51 -9.15 -11.79
N LYS A 61 10.28 -10.34 -12.36
CA LYS A 61 10.99 -10.74 -13.60
C LYS A 61 10.52 -9.93 -14.82
N ASP A 62 9.25 -9.55 -14.84
CA ASP A 62 8.63 -8.61 -15.78
C ASP A 62 7.93 -7.49 -15.02
N TRP A 63 8.30 -6.25 -15.32
CA TRP A 63 7.75 -5.05 -14.71
C TRP A 63 7.32 -4.02 -15.74
N GLN A 64 6.50 -3.09 -15.28
CA GLN A 64 6.04 -1.95 -16.06
C GLN A 64 5.85 -0.74 -15.14
N SER A 65 5.90 0.48 -15.69
CA SER A 65 5.67 1.72 -14.96
C SER A 65 4.90 2.73 -15.80
N THR A 66 4.13 3.58 -15.14
CA THR A 66 3.59 4.82 -15.70
C THR A 66 4.71 5.84 -15.93
N PHE A 67 4.48 6.75 -16.87
CA PHE A 67 5.35 7.89 -17.16
C PHE A 67 4.56 9.17 -17.49
N CYS A 68 3.30 9.23 -17.06
CA CYS A 68 2.36 10.31 -17.34
C CYS A 68 2.42 11.42 -16.27
N PHE A 69 1.69 12.52 -16.48
CA PHE A 69 1.59 13.58 -15.47
C PHE A 69 0.59 13.23 -14.35
N PRO A 70 0.66 13.89 -13.18
CA PRO A 70 -0.42 13.83 -12.21
C PRO A 70 -1.77 14.16 -12.86
N ASP A 71 -2.81 13.41 -12.51
CA ASP A 71 -4.19 13.62 -12.99
C ASP A 71 -4.43 13.36 -14.50
N ASP A 72 -3.42 12.88 -15.22
CA ASP A 72 -3.46 12.66 -16.68
C ASP A 72 -4.37 11.48 -17.08
N PRO A 73 -5.38 11.62 -17.95
CA PRO A 73 -6.22 10.48 -18.34
C PRO A 73 -5.46 9.40 -19.15
N SER A 74 -4.29 9.72 -19.73
CA SER A 74 -3.48 8.79 -20.51
C SER A 74 -2.53 7.99 -19.61
N LYS A 75 -2.98 6.82 -19.16
CA LYS A 75 -2.25 5.91 -18.26
C LYS A 75 -1.42 4.87 -19.01
N ASN A 76 -0.64 5.30 -19.99
CA ASN A 76 0.21 4.41 -20.80
C ASN A 76 1.41 3.93 -19.99
N LEU A 77 1.95 2.76 -20.37
CA LEU A 77 3.00 2.10 -19.62
C LEU A 77 4.24 1.79 -20.46
N VAL A 78 5.39 1.83 -19.80
CA VAL A 78 6.66 1.31 -20.31
C VAL A 78 6.95 -0.01 -19.60
N GLY A 79 7.19 -1.07 -20.37
CA GLY A 79 7.63 -2.36 -19.87
C GLY A 79 9.14 -2.45 -19.65
N LYS A 80 9.60 -3.56 -19.06
CA LYS A 80 11.02 -3.84 -18.78
C LYS A 80 11.96 -3.66 -19.98
N LEU A 81 11.50 -4.01 -21.18
CA LEU A 81 12.28 -3.91 -22.42
C LEU A 81 12.12 -2.54 -23.10
N GLY A 82 11.59 -1.53 -22.40
CA GLY A 82 11.27 -0.24 -22.98
C GLY A 82 10.06 -0.28 -23.90
N ASP A 83 9.36 -1.42 -23.99
CA ASP A 83 8.17 -1.58 -24.83
C ASP A 83 7.02 -0.73 -24.29
N LEU A 84 6.38 -0.01 -25.20
CA LEU A 84 5.22 0.82 -24.94
C LEU A 84 3.95 -0.04 -24.93
N ARG A 85 3.11 0.09 -23.90
CA ARG A 85 1.89 -0.70 -23.71
C ARG A 85 0.67 0.23 -23.60
N TYR A 86 -0.24 0.13 -24.57
CA TYR A 86 -1.33 1.10 -24.78
C TYR A 86 -2.70 0.42 -24.83
N GLY A 87 -3.73 1.21 -24.50
CA GLY A 87 -5.13 0.85 -24.73
C GLY A 87 -5.71 -0.21 -23.78
N HIS A 88 -5.14 -0.38 -22.58
CA HIS A 88 -5.70 -1.31 -21.61
C HIS A 88 -7.17 -0.96 -21.31
N PRO A 89 -8.12 -1.93 -21.38
CA PRO A 89 -9.57 -1.68 -21.30
C PRO A 89 -10.05 -1.25 -19.90
N GLY A 90 -9.21 -1.38 -18.88
CA GLY A 90 -9.44 -0.87 -17.53
C GLY A 90 -10.04 -1.91 -16.60
N ILE A 91 -10.86 -1.44 -15.65
CA ILE A 91 -11.34 -2.21 -14.49
C ILE A 91 -11.88 -3.60 -14.85
N GLY A 92 -11.42 -4.62 -14.11
CA GLY A 92 -11.93 -6.00 -14.20
C GLY A 92 -11.50 -6.81 -15.43
N ASN A 93 -10.65 -6.25 -16.30
CA ASN A 93 -10.03 -6.98 -17.40
C ASN A 93 -8.69 -7.59 -16.98
N ASP A 94 -8.21 -8.58 -17.71
CA ASP A 94 -6.91 -9.21 -17.46
C ASP A 94 -5.76 -8.20 -17.62
N GLU A 95 -4.89 -8.13 -16.61
CA GLU A 95 -3.78 -7.16 -16.50
C GLU A 95 -2.74 -7.26 -17.63
N LYS A 96 -2.75 -8.34 -18.40
CA LYS A 96 -1.83 -8.60 -19.51
C LYS A 96 -2.37 -8.07 -20.85
N ILE A 97 -3.62 -7.62 -20.90
CA ILE A 97 -4.27 -7.17 -22.13
C ILE A 97 -3.82 -5.74 -22.48
N PHE A 98 -2.95 -5.66 -23.48
CA PHE A 98 -2.61 -4.42 -24.17
C PHE A 98 -2.89 -4.59 -25.66
N PRO A 99 -4.00 -4.03 -26.18
CA PRO A 99 -4.37 -4.19 -27.58
C PRO A 99 -3.37 -3.55 -28.55
N GLN A 100 -2.49 -2.67 -28.06
CA GLN A 100 -1.40 -2.09 -28.84
C GLN A 100 -0.10 -2.14 -28.03
N ARG A 101 0.96 -2.68 -28.65
CA ARG A 101 2.32 -2.72 -28.08
C ARG A 101 3.34 -2.28 -29.11
N ILE A 102 4.23 -1.36 -28.74
CA ILE A 102 5.33 -0.91 -29.61
C ILE A 102 6.64 -1.34 -28.98
N SER A 103 7.45 -2.08 -29.74
CA SER A 103 8.78 -2.51 -29.34
C SER A 103 9.84 -2.09 -30.37
N PHE A 104 11.09 -2.07 -29.92
CA PHE A 104 12.24 -1.59 -30.66
C PHE A 104 13.20 -2.74 -30.96
N GLY A 105 13.75 -2.79 -32.17
CA GLY A 105 14.60 -3.89 -32.62
C GLY A 105 15.59 -3.51 -33.72
N LEU A 106 16.36 -4.50 -34.15
CA LEU A 106 17.32 -4.41 -35.25
C LEU A 106 17.02 -5.53 -36.25
N GLN A 107 16.96 -5.20 -37.53
CA GLN A 107 16.64 -6.16 -38.58
C GLN A 107 17.66 -7.30 -38.65
N GLY A 108 17.16 -8.53 -38.74
CA GLY A 108 18.00 -9.73 -38.87
C GLY A 108 18.84 -10.08 -37.63
N LYS A 109 18.55 -9.46 -36.48
CA LYS A 109 19.19 -9.75 -35.19
C LYS A 109 18.24 -10.51 -34.26
N GLU A 110 18.83 -11.22 -33.31
CA GLU A 110 18.09 -11.80 -32.18
C GLU A 110 17.38 -10.71 -31.35
N PRO A 111 16.33 -11.04 -30.59
CA PRO A 111 15.68 -10.09 -29.69
C PRO A 111 16.67 -9.42 -28.75
N LEU A 112 16.52 -8.10 -28.60
CA LEU A 112 17.40 -7.29 -27.76
C LEU A 112 17.34 -7.78 -26.29
N GLN A 113 18.49 -7.84 -25.63
CA GLN A 113 18.57 -8.35 -24.24
C GLN A 113 18.61 -7.21 -23.23
N TYR A 114 17.88 -7.34 -22.12
CA TYR A 114 17.86 -6.34 -21.06
C TYR A 114 19.25 -6.12 -20.43
N ILE A 115 19.68 -4.86 -20.29
CA ILE A 115 20.89 -4.47 -19.54
C ILE A 115 20.51 -3.70 -18.27
N ASP A 116 19.79 -2.59 -18.42
CA ASP A 116 19.44 -1.68 -17.33
C ASP A 116 18.16 -0.90 -17.68
N GLN A 117 17.41 -0.48 -16.66
CA GLN A 117 16.33 0.47 -16.82
C GLN A 117 16.20 1.32 -15.56
N LYS A 118 16.08 2.63 -15.73
CA LYS A 118 16.04 3.58 -14.62
C LYS A 118 15.17 4.79 -14.91
N LEU A 119 14.76 5.43 -13.83
CA LEU A 119 14.25 6.79 -13.85
C LEU A 119 15.43 7.76 -13.87
N GLU A 120 15.24 8.96 -14.44
CA GLU A 120 16.20 10.05 -14.26
C GLU A 120 16.37 10.42 -12.78
N SER A 121 15.28 10.42 -12.03
CA SER A 121 15.28 10.43 -10.56
C SER A 121 13.95 9.87 -10.03
N PRO A 122 13.82 9.56 -8.74
CA PRO A 122 12.54 9.12 -8.17
C PRO A 122 11.36 10.08 -8.44
N ALA A 123 11.64 11.38 -8.63
CA ALA A 123 10.63 12.40 -8.94
C ALA A 123 10.34 12.56 -10.44
N ILE A 124 11.26 12.16 -11.32
CA ILE A 124 11.24 12.50 -12.75
C ILE A 124 11.01 11.22 -13.56
N PRO A 125 9.79 10.96 -14.08
CA PRO A 125 9.45 9.77 -14.86
C PRO A 125 9.91 9.86 -16.32
N ILE A 126 11.15 10.28 -16.53
CA ILE A 126 11.88 10.08 -17.78
C ILE A 126 12.59 8.75 -17.63
N ILE A 127 12.17 7.75 -18.42
CA ILE A 127 12.63 6.37 -18.29
C ILE A 127 13.68 6.09 -19.35
N THR A 128 14.88 5.72 -18.92
CA THR A 128 15.93 5.24 -19.82
C THR A 128 15.98 3.71 -19.75
N THR A 129 15.89 3.04 -20.89
CA THR A 129 16.09 1.58 -21.00
C THR A 129 17.30 1.29 -21.88
N LYS A 130 18.22 0.46 -21.42
CA LYS A 130 19.36 -0.01 -22.22
C LYS A 130 19.21 -1.48 -22.54
N LEU A 131 19.34 -1.79 -23.82
CA LEU A 131 19.27 -3.15 -24.34
C LEU A 131 20.53 -3.48 -25.16
N ASP A 132 20.91 -4.75 -25.09
CA ASP A 132 22.00 -5.33 -25.85
C ASP A 132 21.50 -5.76 -27.26
N GLY A 133 22.07 -5.15 -28.30
CA GLY A 133 21.84 -5.52 -29.70
C GLY A 133 22.99 -6.29 -30.36
N GLY A 134 23.89 -6.90 -29.57
CA GLY A 134 25.10 -7.56 -30.03
C GLY A 134 26.29 -6.59 -30.04
N ASP A 135 26.58 -6.00 -31.20
CA ASP A 135 27.71 -5.06 -31.37
C ASP A 135 27.37 -3.62 -30.95
N VAL A 136 26.08 -3.37 -30.69
CA VAL A 136 25.52 -2.07 -30.34
C VAL A 136 24.73 -2.13 -29.04
N ILE A 137 24.54 -0.96 -28.43
CA ILE A 137 23.53 -0.73 -27.40
C ILE A 137 22.36 -0.01 -28.05
N VAL A 138 21.15 -0.44 -27.75
CA VAL A 138 19.92 0.28 -28.05
C VAL A 138 19.43 0.92 -26.75
N GLU A 139 19.47 2.24 -26.68
CA GLU A 139 18.98 3.03 -25.56
C GLU A 139 17.66 3.70 -25.95
N THR A 140 16.61 3.53 -25.14
CA THR A 140 15.35 4.27 -25.29
C THR A 140 15.19 5.26 -24.15
N ILE A 141 14.75 6.48 -24.47
CA ILE A 141 14.35 7.50 -23.50
C ILE A 141 12.88 7.78 -23.72
N THR A 142 12.03 7.28 -22.81
CA THR A 142 10.57 7.46 -22.85
C THR A 142 10.13 8.53 -21.86
N PHE A 143 9.32 9.47 -22.33
CA PHE A 143 8.79 10.54 -21.49
C PHE A 143 7.48 11.13 -22.03
N ALA A 144 6.73 11.75 -21.13
CA ALA A 144 5.55 12.53 -21.45
C ALA A 144 5.90 14.01 -21.58
N SER A 145 5.42 14.66 -22.65
CA SER A 145 5.44 16.12 -22.79
C SER A 145 4.01 16.67 -22.77
N LYS A 146 3.85 17.90 -22.28
CA LYS A 146 2.56 18.61 -22.26
C LYS A 146 2.78 20.11 -22.47
N ASN A 147 2.86 20.52 -23.72
CA ASN A 147 2.96 21.95 -24.09
C ASN A 147 1.56 22.53 -24.32
N LYS A 148 1.38 23.84 -24.14
CA LYS A 148 0.13 24.55 -24.47
C LYS A 148 -0.13 24.61 -25.98
N SER A 149 0.90 24.72 -26.81
CA SER A 149 0.76 24.76 -28.28
C SER A 149 0.45 23.38 -28.85
N GLU A 150 1.12 22.35 -28.33
CA GLU A 150 1.04 20.98 -28.85
C GLU A 150 0.00 20.10 -28.13
N GLY A 151 -0.21 20.30 -26.83
CA GLY A 151 -1.02 19.41 -25.99
C GLY A 151 -0.21 18.26 -25.41
N ARG A 152 -0.89 17.17 -25.02
CA ARG A 152 -0.28 15.99 -24.40
C ARG A 152 0.26 14.99 -25.45
N VAL A 153 1.57 14.72 -25.42
CA VAL A 153 2.24 13.80 -26.37
C VAL A 153 3.22 12.89 -25.63
N ASP A 154 3.14 11.59 -25.87
CA ASP A 154 4.16 10.64 -25.43
C ASP A 154 5.31 10.60 -26.44
N ASN A 155 6.53 10.56 -25.94
CA ASN A 155 7.74 10.66 -26.75
C ASN A 155 8.68 9.51 -26.45
N VAL A 156 9.33 8.97 -27.49
CA VAL A 156 10.45 8.03 -27.34
C VAL A 156 11.60 8.43 -28.25
N ILE A 157 12.76 8.64 -27.64
CA ILE A 157 14.02 8.80 -28.35
C ILE A 157 14.72 7.44 -28.33
N VAL A 158 15.10 6.93 -29.49
CA VAL A 158 15.84 5.68 -29.64
C VAL A 158 17.24 6.03 -30.12
N HIS A 159 18.25 5.76 -29.29
CA HIS A 159 19.67 5.89 -29.63
C HIS A 159 20.27 4.51 -29.84
N ILE A 160 21.02 4.35 -30.93
CA ILE A 160 21.75 3.12 -31.24
C ILE A 160 23.20 3.51 -31.46
N TYR A 161 24.08 2.99 -30.60
CA TYR A 161 25.50 3.29 -30.64
C TYR A 161 26.35 2.02 -30.45
N PRO A 162 27.54 1.94 -31.09
CA PRO A 162 28.45 0.82 -30.91
C PRO A 162 28.90 0.62 -29.46
N LYS A 163 29.19 -0.63 -29.08
CA LYS A 163 29.86 -0.95 -27.80
C LYS A 163 31.36 -0.69 -27.81
N SER A 164 31.93 -0.42 -28.98
CA SER A 164 33.36 -0.20 -29.20
C SER A 164 33.58 1.00 -30.11
N GLU A 165 34.81 1.50 -30.21
CA GLU A 165 35.18 2.58 -31.14
C GLU A 165 35.04 2.21 -32.63
N ILE A 166 34.61 0.97 -32.94
CA ILE A 166 34.37 0.52 -34.30
C ILE A 166 32.95 0.91 -34.69
N ASP A 167 32.83 1.67 -35.77
CA ASP A 167 31.55 2.02 -36.35
C ASP A 167 30.76 0.78 -36.78
N VAL A 168 29.46 0.78 -36.53
CA VAL A 168 28.58 -0.35 -36.85
C VAL A 168 27.49 0.11 -37.81
N GLU A 169 27.26 -0.68 -38.86
CA GLU A 169 26.07 -0.53 -39.69
C GLU A 169 24.86 -1.13 -39.00
N VAL A 170 23.79 -0.35 -38.90
CA VAL A 170 22.53 -0.73 -38.24
C VAL A 170 21.35 -0.53 -39.17
N GLU A 171 20.34 -1.38 -39.01
CA GLU A 171 19.06 -1.30 -39.73
C GLU A 171 17.95 -1.43 -38.67
N PRO A 172 17.49 -0.30 -38.11
CA PRO A 172 16.53 -0.32 -37.02
C PRO A 172 15.14 -0.75 -37.47
N GLU A 173 14.39 -1.36 -36.57
CA GLU A 173 13.00 -1.73 -36.79
C GLU A 173 12.14 -1.32 -35.58
N ILE A 174 10.94 -0.83 -35.85
CA ILE A 174 9.89 -0.64 -34.85
C ILE A 174 8.76 -1.64 -35.13
N VAL A 175 8.35 -2.37 -34.10
CA VAL A 175 7.33 -3.40 -34.20
C VAL A 175 6.10 -2.97 -33.41
N LEU A 176 4.99 -2.73 -34.10
CA LEU A 176 3.68 -2.51 -33.50
C LEU A 176 2.87 -3.80 -33.60
N THR A 177 2.59 -4.43 -32.45
CA THR A 177 1.64 -5.55 -32.36
C THR A 177 0.30 -5.00 -31.95
N SER A 178 -0.75 -5.28 -32.73
CA SER A 178 -2.06 -4.73 -32.46
C SER A 178 -3.23 -5.54 -33.02
N VAL A 179 -4.35 -5.51 -32.29
CA VAL A 179 -5.65 -6.00 -32.78
C VAL A 179 -6.38 -4.96 -33.64
N SER A 180 -6.04 -3.67 -33.48
CA SER A 180 -6.50 -2.57 -34.34
C SER A 180 -5.73 -2.56 -35.67
N LYS A 181 -6.40 -2.11 -36.74
CA LYS A 181 -5.79 -1.93 -38.06
C LYS A 181 -5.18 -0.55 -38.22
N PHE A 182 -4.02 -0.49 -38.84
CA PHE A 182 -3.31 0.76 -39.13
C PHE A 182 -3.02 0.94 -40.63
N LEU A 183 -2.97 2.20 -41.04
CA LEU A 183 -2.49 2.66 -42.34
C LEU A 183 -1.09 3.24 -42.17
N PHE A 184 -0.27 3.04 -43.18
CA PHE A 184 1.06 3.63 -43.28
C PHE A 184 1.06 4.69 -44.37
N ASN A 185 1.53 5.88 -44.01
CA ASN A 185 1.84 6.93 -44.98
C ASN A 185 3.28 7.37 -44.75
N LYS A 186 3.93 7.78 -45.84
CA LYS A 186 5.21 8.47 -45.80
C LYS A 186 5.02 9.84 -46.40
N ASP A 187 5.66 10.84 -45.80
CA ASP A 187 5.67 12.22 -46.30
C ASP A 187 7.01 12.84 -45.91
N ASP A 188 7.75 13.34 -46.90
CA ASP A 188 9.13 13.82 -46.75
C ASP A 188 10.00 12.90 -45.88
N ASP A 189 10.58 13.42 -44.80
CA ASP A 189 11.46 12.68 -43.87
C ASP A 189 10.69 11.92 -42.77
N TYR A 190 9.36 11.78 -42.88
CA TYR A 190 8.50 11.26 -41.83
C TYR A 190 7.74 9.98 -42.21
N SER A 191 7.57 9.10 -41.22
CA SER A 191 6.68 7.93 -41.30
C SER A 191 5.48 8.10 -40.38
N PHE A 192 4.28 7.87 -40.91
CA PHE A 192 3.01 8.02 -40.20
C PHE A 192 2.34 6.66 -40.05
N ILE A 193 1.99 6.32 -38.81
CA ILE A 193 1.06 5.25 -38.51
C ILE A 193 -0.26 5.89 -38.11
N LYS A 194 -1.32 5.57 -38.85
CA LYS A 194 -2.67 6.12 -38.64
C LYS A 194 -3.67 5.01 -38.38
N HIS A 195 -4.60 5.25 -37.48
CA HIS A 195 -5.74 4.36 -37.28
C HIS A 195 -6.53 4.21 -38.58
N ALA A 196 -6.76 2.98 -39.04
CA ALA A 196 -7.39 2.75 -40.35
C ALA A 196 -8.88 3.12 -40.41
N ASP A 197 -9.55 3.10 -39.26
CA ASP A 197 -10.97 3.43 -39.10
C ASP A 197 -11.22 4.95 -38.99
N THR A 198 -10.35 5.67 -38.29
CA THR A 198 -10.52 7.10 -38.03
C THR A 198 -9.62 8.01 -38.87
N GLY A 199 -8.55 7.47 -39.45
CA GLY A 199 -7.50 8.24 -40.15
C GLY A 199 -6.62 9.08 -39.21
N LYS A 200 -6.84 9.02 -37.89
CA LYS A 200 -6.08 9.78 -36.90
C LYS A 200 -4.67 9.22 -36.75
N ILE A 201 -3.72 10.10 -36.44
CA ILE A 201 -2.33 9.74 -36.16
C ILE A 201 -2.28 8.90 -34.89
N TYR A 202 -1.65 7.73 -34.96
CA TYR A 202 -1.29 6.91 -33.82
C TYR A 202 0.13 7.22 -33.36
N PHE A 203 1.09 7.25 -34.29
CA PHE A 203 2.41 7.85 -34.05
C PHE A 203 3.08 8.31 -35.34
N VAL A 204 4.08 9.19 -35.19
CA VAL A 204 4.95 9.69 -36.25
C VAL A 204 6.41 9.47 -35.87
N THR A 205 7.26 9.16 -36.86
CA THR A 205 8.71 9.10 -36.68
C THR A 205 9.44 9.97 -37.70
N ASN A 206 10.64 10.46 -37.34
CA ASN A 206 11.48 11.34 -38.17
C ASN A 206 12.41 10.59 -39.14
N HIS A 207 11.99 9.40 -39.58
CA HIS A 207 12.69 8.65 -40.62
C HIS A 207 11.70 8.06 -41.60
N GLU A 208 12.09 8.01 -42.87
CA GLU A 208 11.40 7.19 -43.86
C GLU A 208 11.57 5.71 -43.52
N GLY A 209 10.43 5.02 -43.42
CA GLY A 209 10.36 3.59 -43.16
C GLY A 209 9.64 2.82 -44.27
N VAL A 210 9.76 1.51 -44.21
CA VAL A 210 8.98 0.58 -45.03
C VAL A 210 8.17 -0.31 -44.10
N LEU A 211 6.84 -0.20 -44.20
CA LEU A 211 5.95 -1.06 -43.44
C LEU A 211 5.82 -2.44 -44.10
N LYS A 212 6.01 -3.48 -43.30
CA LYS A 212 5.55 -4.85 -43.57
C LYS A 212 4.52 -5.23 -42.52
N GLU A 213 3.35 -5.69 -42.95
CA GLU A 213 2.30 -6.17 -42.05
C GLU A 213 2.12 -7.67 -42.24
N GLU A 214 2.09 -8.40 -41.13
CA GLU A 214 1.76 -9.82 -41.09
C GLU A 214 0.94 -10.14 -39.84
N GLN A 215 -0.32 -10.54 -40.02
CA GLN A 215 -1.20 -11.04 -38.96
C GLN A 215 -1.34 -10.08 -37.76
N GLY A 216 -1.47 -8.77 -38.00
CA GLY A 216 -1.60 -7.77 -36.93
C GLY A 216 -0.27 -7.36 -36.28
N VAL A 217 0.85 -7.80 -36.86
CA VAL A 217 2.20 -7.32 -36.53
C VAL A 217 2.67 -6.38 -37.65
N TYR A 218 2.83 -5.11 -37.30
CA TYR A 218 3.27 -4.03 -38.18
C TYR A 218 4.76 -3.77 -37.92
N ARG A 219 5.63 -4.14 -38.86
CA ARG A 219 7.08 -3.94 -38.79
C ARG A 219 7.49 -2.78 -39.69
N ILE A 220 8.01 -1.72 -39.09
CA ILE A 220 8.48 -0.53 -39.80
C ILE A 220 10.00 -0.59 -39.82
N GLN A 221 10.54 -0.82 -41.01
CA GLN A 221 11.98 -0.97 -41.23
C GLN A 221 12.54 0.37 -41.70
N TYR A 222 13.56 0.88 -41.00
CA TYR A 222 14.18 2.16 -41.33
C TYR A 222 15.44 1.97 -42.16
N ALA A 223 15.81 3.01 -42.91
CA ALA A 223 16.97 2.97 -43.77
C ALA A 223 18.25 2.59 -42.99
N LYS A 224 19.05 1.71 -43.60
CA LYS A 224 20.35 1.32 -43.09
C LYS A 224 21.22 2.57 -42.87
N GLY A 225 21.84 2.66 -41.71
CA GLY A 225 22.74 3.76 -41.38
C GLY A 225 23.95 3.33 -40.58
N LYS A 226 24.89 4.25 -40.45
CA LYS A 226 26.13 4.04 -39.70
C LYS A 226 25.99 4.69 -38.32
N ALA A 227 26.15 3.91 -37.27
CA ALA A 227 26.19 4.38 -35.89
C ALA A 227 27.64 4.49 -35.41
N THR A 228 28.00 5.63 -34.82
CA THR A 228 29.30 5.83 -34.15
C THR A 228 29.06 6.22 -32.69
N ILE A 229 30.11 6.24 -31.87
CA ILE A 229 29.99 6.69 -30.48
C ILE A 229 29.61 8.18 -30.40
N GLU A 230 30.20 9.05 -31.25
CA GLU A 230 29.88 10.48 -31.23
C GLU A 230 28.56 10.81 -31.93
N LYS A 231 28.14 9.98 -32.89
CA LYS A 231 26.91 10.16 -33.66
C LYS A 231 26.09 8.87 -33.62
N PRO A 232 25.32 8.63 -32.54
CA PRO A 232 24.39 7.52 -32.49
C PRO A 232 23.39 7.61 -33.64
N TYR A 233 22.94 6.47 -34.15
CA TYR A 233 21.74 6.45 -34.99
C TYR A 233 20.55 6.77 -34.08
N GLN A 234 19.78 7.80 -34.43
CA GLN A 234 18.70 8.31 -33.59
C GLN A 234 17.36 8.25 -34.33
N ILE A 235 16.35 7.64 -33.72
CA ILE A 235 14.95 7.71 -34.17
C ILE A 235 14.15 8.40 -33.08
N PHE A 236 13.30 9.35 -33.46
CA PHE A 236 12.39 10.01 -32.56
C PHE A 236 10.94 9.66 -32.91
N LEU A 237 10.17 9.22 -31.91
CA LEU A 237 8.79 8.81 -32.02
C LEU A 237 7.92 9.76 -31.20
N ARG A 238 6.86 10.26 -31.82
CA ARG A 238 5.82 11.07 -31.15
C ARG A 238 4.46 10.39 -31.25
N LEU A 239 3.79 10.21 -30.11
CA LEU A 239 2.48 9.57 -30.01
C LEU A 239 1.45 10.55 -29.43
N PRO A 240 0.60 11.17 -30.25
CA PRO A 240 -0.41 12.12 -29.80
C PRO A 240 -1.43 11.47 -28.84
N GLN A 241 -1.74 12.13 -27.71
CA GLN A 241 -2.71 11.64 -26.72
C GLN A 241 -4.02 12.44 -26.71
N GLU A 242 -4.11 13.50 -27.52
CA GLU A 242 -5.25 14.42 -27.61
C GLU A 242 -5.68 14.63 -29.08
N ASP A 243 -5.53 13.59 -29.90
CA ASP A 243 -5.90 13.60 -31.33
C ASP A 243 -5.21 14.69 -32.17
N GLN A 244 -3.98 15.07 -31.81
CA GLN A 244 -3.22 16.08 -32.56
C GLN A 244 -2.99 15.67 -34.02
N ASP A 245 -3.06 16.65 -34.93
CA ASP A 245 -2.61 16.51 -36.31
C ASP A 245 -1.09 16.74 -36.42
N PHE A 246 -0.53 16.48 -37.60
CA PHE A 246 0.92 16.58 -37.81
C PHE A 246 1.45 18.01 -37.64
N GLY A 247 0.70 19.03 -38.07
CA GLY A 247 1.17 20.41 -37.97
C GLY A 247 1.38 20.89 -36.54
N LYS A 248 0.74 20.27 -35.55
CA LYS A 248 1.04 20.50 -34.12
C LYS A 248 2.27 19.75 -33.60
N LEU A 249 2.62 18.64 -34.23
CA LEU A 249 3.70 17.74 -33.80
C LEU A 249 5.03 18.05 -34.49
N GLU A 250 4.98 18.68 -35.66
CA GLU A 250 6.10 18.92 -36.58
C GLU A 250 7.27 19.64 -35.91
N ASP A 251 7.03 20.81 -35.33
CA ASP A 251 8.05 21.63 -34.64
C ASP A 251 8.80 20.82 -33.56
N GLY A 252 8.09 19.92 -32.89
CA GLY A 252 8.65 19.10 -31.83
C GLY A 252 9.77 18.16 -32.30
N PHE A 253 9.87 17.84 -33.59
CA PHE A 253 10.96 17.02 -34.12
C PHE A 253 12.29 17.77 -34.19
N ASP A 254 12.27 19.09 -34.34
CA ASP A 254 13.46 19.95 -34.29
C ASP A 254 13.79 20.39 -32.85
N GLU A 255 12.82 20.31 -31.94
CA GLU A 255 12.90 20.77 -30.53
C GLU A 255 12.97 19.61 -29.51
N GLN A 256 13.53 18.45 -29.89
CA GLN A 256 13.56 17.26 -29.03
C GLN A 256 14.19 17.51 -27.65
N ASP A 257 15.35 18.19 -27.62
CA ASP A 257 16.05 18.50 -26.37
C ASP A 257 15.28 19.49 -25.52
N ASP A 258 14.58 20.44 -26.15
CA ASP A 258 13.74 21.42 -25.47
C ASP A 258 12.55 20.72 -24.80
N LEU A 259 11.86 19.82 -25.49
CA LEU A 259 10.77 19.02 -24.91
C LEU A 259 11.23 18.19 -23.72
N LEU A 260 12.41 17.57 -23.82
CA LEU A 260 12.97 16.79 -22.73
C LEU A 260 13.32 17.69 -21.53
N ASN A 261 13.88 18.88 -21.80
CA ASN A 261 14.22 19.86 -20.76
C ASN A 261 12.97 20.48 -20.11
N GLU A 262 11.93 20.81 -20.87
CA GLU A 262 10.65 21.30 -20.34
C GLU A 262 10.00 20.25 -19.43
N THR A 263 9.98 18.97 -19.85
CA THR A 263 9.50 17.88 -18.99
C THR A 263 10.32 17.79 -17.71
N ARG A 264 11.66 17.89 -17.77
CA ARG A 264 12.50 17.94 -16.57
C ARG A 264 12.18 19.12 -15.67
N GLU A 265 12.00 20.31 -16.25
CA GLU A 265 11.68 21.52 -15.50
C GLU A 265 10.35 21.40 -14.78
N PHE A 266 9.32 20.85 -15.44
CA PHE A 266 8.05 20.53 -14.79
C PHE A 266 8.28 19.64 -13.57
N TRP A 267 8.95 18.50 -13.72
CA TRP A 267 9.12 17.55 -12.62
C TRP A 267 10.09 18.03 -11.52
N LYS A 268 11.06 18.90 -11.84
CA LYS A 268 11.88 19.58 -10.84
C LYS A 268 11.07 20.60 -10.04
N SER A 269 10.05 21.21 -10.64
CA SER A 269 9.12 22.11 -9.96
C SER A 269 8.02 21.38 -9.18
N TRP A 270 7.72 20.13 -9.57
CA TRP A 270 6.73 19.29 -8.91
C TRP A 270 7.14 19.02 -7.46
N LYS A 271 6.16 19.14 -6.57
CA LYS A 271 6.33 18.84 -5.14
C LYS A 271 5.65 17.53 -4.83
N SER A 272 6.40 16.68 -4.15
CA SER A 272 5.92 15.39 -3.66
C SER A 272 5.20 15.51 -2.31
N THR A 273 4.96 16.72 -1.80
CA THR A 273 4.13 17.02 -0.64
C THR A 273 3.41 18.37 -0.84
N GLU A 274 2.31 18.56 -0.13
CA GLU A 274 1.52 19.79 -0.14
C GLU A 274 1.34 20.41 1.26
N GLY A 275 0.84 21.64 1.28
CA GLY A 275 0.56 22.38 2.52
C GLY A 275 1.81 22.66 3.35
N LYS A 276 1.72 22.43 4.67
CA LYS A 276 2.81 22.63 5.63
C LYS A 276 3.58 21.34 5.92
N ILE A 277 3.23 20.23 5.27
CA ILE A 277 3.87 18.94 5.55
C ILE A 277 5.25 18.91 4.91
N VAL A 278 6.25 18.63 5.74
CA VAL A 278 7.64 18.49 5.33
C VAL A 278 8.14 17.13 5.78
N TRP A 279 8.62 16.35 4.82
CA TRP A 279 9.34 15.11 5.07
C TRP A 279 10.82 15.35 4.90
N ASN A 280 11.62 14.78 5.79
CA ASN A 280 13.06 14.74 5.66
C ASN A 280 13.54 13.36 6.09
N LEU A 281 13.78 12.46 5.14
CA LEU A 281 14.24 11.11 5.42
C LEU A 281 15.67 10.90 4.90
N GLY A 282 16.39 9.96 5.51
CA GLY A 282 17.63 9.46 4.93
C GLY A 282 17.37 8.52 3.76
N GLU A 283 18.36 8.37 2.88
CA GLU A 283 18.31 7.34 1.83
C GLU A 283 18.40 5.92 2.43
N PRO A 284 17.69 4.93 1.86
CA PRO A 284 16.92 4.98 0.61
C PRO A 284 15.47 5.48 0.76
N TYR A 285 15.02 5.81 1.98
CA TYR A 285 13.61 6.05 2.27
C TYR A 285 13.04 7.30 1.58
N GLU A 286 13.82 8.36 1.43
CA GLU A 286 13.35 9.57 0.74
C GLU A 286 13.07 9.28 -0.75
N ASN A 287 13.96 8.56 -1.42
CA ASN A 287 13.73 8.12 -2.81
C ASN A 287 12.42 7.35 -2.95
N PHE A 288 12.16 6.37 -2.07
CA PHE A 288 10.91 5.63 -2.08
C PHE A 288 9.69 6.50 -1.78
N ARG A 289 9.76 7.40 -0.79
CA ARG A 289 8.64 8.30 -0.47
C ARG A 289 8.28 9.20 -1.66
N ILE A 290 9.28 9.76 -2.34
CA ILE A 290 9.10 10.58 -3.55
C ILE A 290 8.44 9.74 -4.66
N ALA A 291 9.01 8.59 -4.99
CA ALA A 291 8.49 7.76 -6.08
C ALA A 291 7.09 7.20 -5.79
N CYS A 292 6.82 6.75 -4.56
CA CYS A 292 5.50 6.29 -4.15
C CYS A 292 4.46 7.41 -4.26
N THR A 293 4.82 8.64 -3.91
CA THR A 293 3.95 9.80 -4.12
C THR A 293 3.66 9.97 -5.61
N ARG A 294 4.70 9.96 -6.45
CA ARG A 294 4.56 10.10 -7.90
C ARG A 294 3.64 9.01 -8.47
N ASN A 295 3.86 7.74 -8.16
CA ASN A 295 3.05 6.61 -8.64
C ASN A 295 1.55 6.79 -8.30
N ILE A 296 1.24 7.22 -7.06
CA ILE A 296 -0.14 7.50 -6.61
C ILE A 296 -0.76 8.62 -7.44
N LEU A 297 -0.03 9.72 -7.66
CA LEU A 297 -0.55 10.87 -8.40
C LEU A 297 -0.65 10.63 -9.91
N GLU A 298 0.29 9.88 -10.48
CA GLU A 298 0.24 9.40 -11.86
C GLU A 298 -0.93 8.46 -12.10
N SER A 299 -1.47 7.80 -11.07
CA SER A 299 -2.69 6.99 -11.19
C SER A 299 -3.96 7.75 -10.81
N ARG A 300 -3.85 8.93 -10.18
CA ARG A 300 -5.00 9.78 -9.83
C ARG A 300 -5.68 10.31 -11.10
N GLU A 301 -6.99 10.51 -11.03
CA GLU A 301 -7.80 10.99 -12.15
C GLU A 301 -8.83 12.00 -11.70
N ILE A 302 -9.28 12.85 -12.62
CA ILE A 302 -10.44 13.70 -12.41
C ILE A 302 -11.67 12.98 -12.97
N LYS A 303 -12.64 12.67 -12.11
CA LYS A 303 -13.96 12.11 -12.48
C LYS A 303 -15.04 12.93 -11.78
N ASP A 304 -16.06 13.35 -12.54
CA ASP A 304 -17.16 14.18 -12.04
C ASP A 304 -16.69 15.42 -11.26
N GLY A 305 -15.59 16.03 -11.71
CA GLY A 305 -14.98 17.21 -11.09
C GLY A 305 -14.19 16.94 -9.80
N LYS A 306 -14.08 15.68 -9.34
CA LYS A 306 -13.34 15.27 -8.14
C LYS A 306 -12.04 14.56 -8.53
N LYS A 307 -10.96 14.80 -7.79
CA LYS A 307 -9.73 14.02 -7.91
C LYS A 307 -9.87 12.71 -7.14
N ILE A 308 -9.84 11.59 -7.86
CA ILE A 308 -10.02 10.25 -7.33
C ILE A 308 -8.71 9.46 -7.48
N PHE A 309 -8.27 8.86 -6.38
CA PHE A 309 -7.12 7.97 -6.36
C PHE A 309 -7.51 6.61 -6.92
N GLN A 310 -6.86 6.19 -8.01
CA GLN A 310 -7.00 4.84 -8.55
C GLN A 310 -5.93 3.92 -7.94
N VAL A 311 -6.27 2.65 -7.74
CA VAL A 311 -5.35 1.66 -7.18
C VAL A 311 -4.23 1.34 -8.17
N GLY A 312 -4.51 1.34 -9.46
CA GLY A 312 -3.48 1.25 -10.49
C GLY A 312 -3.94 1.77 -11.85
N PRO A 313 -3.06 1.73 -12.86
CA PRO A 313 -3.33 2.28 -14.19
C PRO A 313 -4.20 1.37 -15.07
N THR A 314 -4.40 0.10 -14.70
CA THR A 314 -4.94 -0.93 -15.59
C THR A 314 -6.17 -1.65 -15.03
N CYS A 315 -6.09 -2.93 -14.62
CA CYS A 315 -7.24 -3.70 -14.15
C CYS A 315 -7.80 -3.21 -12.80
N TYR A 316 -7.01 -2.41 -12.07
CA TYR A 316 -7.41 -1.73 -10.84
C TYR A 316 -7.64 -0.22 -11.01
N ARG A 317 -7.84 0.26 -12.25
CA ARG A 317 -8.24 1.65 -12.55
C ARG A 317 -9.71 1.92 -12.18
N GLY A 318 -10.02 1.76 -10.90
CA GLY A 318 -11.35 1.97 -10.32
C GLY A 318 -11.33 2.33 -8.84
N LEU A 319 -12.53 2.49 -8.28
CA LEU A 319 -12.72 2.67 -6.84
C LEU A 319 -12.78 1.31 -6.14
N TRP A 320 -11.84 1.08 -5.22
CA TRP A 320 -11.77 -0.06 -4.31
C TRP A 320 -11.77 0.50 -2.89
N ILE A 321 -12.76 0.17 -2.06
CA ILE A 321 -12.97 0.89 -0.79
C ILE A 321 -11.86 0.58 0.22
N VAL A 322 -11.39 -0.67 0.28
CA VAL A 322 -10.30 -1.09 1.17
C VAL A 322 -9.00 -0.37 0.82
N ASP A 323 -8.54 -0.49 -0.42
CA ASP A 323 -7.34 0.17 -0.92
C ASP A 323 -7.47 1.70 -0.83
N GLY A 324 -8.63 2.20 -1.24
CA GLY A 324 -8.98 3.61 -1.24
C GLY A 324 -8.80 4.22 0.14
N HIS A 325 -9.26 3.56 1.21
CA HIS A 325 -9.06 4.02 2.58
C HIS A 325 -7.58 4.31 2.90
N PHE A 326 -6.67 3.40 2.54
CA PHE A 326 -5.24 3.56 2.80
C PHE A 326 -4.57 4.58 1.87
N LEU A 327 -5.03 4.69 0.62
CA LEU A 327 -4.63 5.78 -0.29
C LEU A 327 -5.03 7.15 0.28
N LEU A 328 -6.22 7.29 0.88
CA LEU A 328 -6.63 8.55 1.52
C LEU A 328 -5.80 8.87 2.77
N GLU A 329 -5.41 7.87 3.58
CA GLU A 329 -4.47 8.09 4.68
C GLU A 329 -3.12 8.60 4.17
N ALA A 330 -2.54 7.93 3.17
CA ALA A 330 -1.28 8.32 2.57
C ALA A 330 -1.35 9.74 1.96
N ALA A 331 -2.44 10.06 1.26
CA ALA A 331 -2.69 11.39 0.70
C ALA A 331 -2.66 12.49 1.78
N ARG A 332 -3.29 12.27 2.94
CA ARG A 332 -3.23 13.22 4.07
C ARG A 332 -1.86 13.30 4.72
N TYR A 333 -1.13 12.19 4.82
CA TYR A 333 0.25 12.19 5.31
C TYR A 333 1.21 12.95 4.38
N LEU A 334 0.83 13.14 3.12
CA LEU A 334 1.58 13.92 2.12
C LEU A 334 1.06 15.36 1.97
N GLY A 335 -0.07 15.70 2.58
CA GLY A 335 -0.62 17.06 2.61
C GLY A 335 -1.76 17.33 1.62
N TYR A 336 -2.18 16.33 0.85
CA TYR A 336 -3.30 16.39 -0.10
C TYR A 336 -4.65 16.30 0.63
N ASP A 337 -4.87 17.20 1.59
CA ASP A 337 -6.03 17.17 2.49
C ASP A 337 -7.36 17.39 1.76
N LYS A 338 -7.35 18.21 0.70
CA LYS A 338 -8.52 18.47 -0.14
C LYS A 338 -8.89 17.23 -0.95
N GLU A 339 -7.92 16.65 -1.66
CA GLU A 339 -8.14 15.46 -2.49
C GLU A 339 -8.50 14.23 -1.65
N ALA A 340 -7.92 14.10 -0.45
CA ALA A 340 -8.34 13.05 0.48
C ALA A 340 -9.81 13.21 0.91
N GLN A 341 -10.30 14.45 1.06
CA GLN A 341 -11.71 14.71 1.33
C GLN A 341 -12.59 14.38 0.12
N GLU A 342 -12.18 14.77 -1.09
CA GLU A 342 -12.91 14.42 -2.33
C GLU A 342 -13.03 12.89 -2.50
N GLY A 343 -11.94 12.15 -2.26
CA GLY A 343 -11.96 10.69 -2.29
C GLY A 343 -12.84 10.06 -1.21
N LEU A 344 -12.90 10.64 -0.01
CA LEU A 344 -13.84 10.19 1.03
C LEU A 344 -15.29 10.39 0.57
N VAL A 345 -15.64 11.55 0.02
CA VAL A 345 -16.97 11.81 -0.53
C VAL A 345 -17.31 10.79 -1.63
N THR A 346 -16.36 10.50 -2.53
CA THR A 346 -16.54 9.47 -3.56
C THR A 346 -16.83 8.07 -3.00
N ILE A 347 -16.25 7.69 -1.86
CA ILE A 347 -16.61 6.45 -1.17
C ILE A 347 -18.07 6.52 -0.69
N TRP A 348 -18.46 7.61 -0.03
CA TRP A 348 -19.82 7.78 0.52
C TRP A 348 -20.91 7.89 -0.55
N ASP A 349 -20.59 8.39 -1.74
CA ASP A 349 -21.49 8.37 -2.91
C ASP A 349 -21.91 6.94 -3.34
N ARG A 350 -21.24 5.89 -2.82
CA ARG A 350 -21.55 4.47 -3.11
C ARG A 350 -22.53 3.83 -2.14
N GLN A 351 -22.94 4.52 -1.07
CA GLN A 351 -23.87 3.93 -0.12
C GLN A 351 -25.26 3.76 -0.76
N ASP A 352 -25.82 2.56 -0.66
CA ASP A 352 -27.15 2.26 -1.18
C ASP A 352 -28.27 2.64 -0.18
N ALA A 353 -29.52 2.46 -0.61
CA ALA A 353 -30.69 2.74 0.22
C ALA A 353 -30.80 1.88 1.49
N LYS A 354 -30.11 0.73 1.56
CA LYS A 354 -30.03 -0.15 2.74
C LYS A 354 -28.86 0.21 3.66
N GLY A 355 -27.96 1.09 3.23
CA GLY A 355 -26.76 1.47 3.97
C GLY A 355 -25.52 0.66 3.62
N LEU A 356 -25.60 -0.24 2.63
CA LEU A 356 -24.49 -1.08 2.19
C LEU A 356 -23.70 -0.41 1.07
N PHE A 357 -22.45 -0.84 0.91
CA PHE A 357 -21.53 -0.34 -0.10
C PHE A 357 -21.13 -1.47 -1.06
N THR A 358 -21.07 -1.13 -2.34
CA THR A 358 -20.57 -2.01 -3.41
C THR A 358 -19.58 -1.25 -4.29
N ALA A 359 -18.38 -1.80 -4.43
CA ALA A 359 -17.31 -1.24 -5.25
C ALA A 359 -16.65 -2.32 -6.13
N GLY A 360 -15.37 -2.17 -6.50
CA GLY A 360 -14.65 -3.08 -7.39
C GLY A 360 -14.65 -4.56 -6.97
N ALA A 361 -14.76 -4.86 -5.68
CA ALA A 361 -14.76 -6.22 -5.14
C ALA A 361 -16.13 -6.94 -5.21
N GLY A 362 -17.19 -6.24 -5.62
CA GLY A 362 -18.53 -6.80 -5.82
C GLY A 362 -19.41 -6.88 -4.57
N GLU A 363 -20.66 -7.32 -4.77
CA GLU A 363 -21.75 -7.16 -3.78
C GLU A 363 -21.57 -7.94 -2.47
N THR A 364 -20.79 -9.02 -2.47
CA THR A 364 -20.59 -9.88 -1.29
C THR A 364 -19.37 -9.50 -0.45
N HIS A 365 -18.72 -8.39 -0.78
CA HIS A 365 -17.57 -7.87 -0.06
C HIS A 365 -18.03 -6.99 1.12
N TRP A 366 -18.66 -7.61 2.12
CA TRP A 366 -19.33 -6.91 3.22
C TRP A 366 -18.44 -5.90 3.96
N LYS A 367 -17.13 -6.16 4.00
CA LYS A 367 -16.13 -5.28 4.61
C LYS A 367 -16.02 -3.92 3.93
N ASP A 368 -16.42 -3.76 2.67
CA ASP A 368 -16.49 -2.43 2.02
C ASP A 368 -17.35 -1.47 2.84
N THR A 369 -18.48 -1.96 3.36
CA THR A 369 -19.38 -1.17 4.22
C THR A 369 -18.69 -0.78 5.53
N ALA A 370 -18.03 -1.74 6.17
CA ALA A 370 -17.31 -1.48 7.42
C ALA A 370 -16.12 -0.54 7.22
N VAL A 371 -15.36 -0.71 6.15
CA VAL A 371 -14.18 0.12 5.85
C VAL A 371 -14.59 1.53 5.50
N ALA A 372 -15.71 1.75 4.79
CA ALA A 372 -16.24 3.09 4.55
C ALA A 372 -16.56 3.85 5.85
N VAL A 373 -17.17 3.16 6.83
CA VAL A 373 -17.44 3.71 8.17
C VAL A 373 -16.14 4.01 8.92
N TYR A 374 -15.19 3.08 8.91
CA TYR A 374 -13.88 3.31 9.54
C TYR A 374 -13.12 4.47 8.87
N ALA A 375 -13.18 4.57 7.54
CA ALA A 375 -12.58 5.65 6.78
C ALA A 375 -13.18 7.00 7.18
N LEU A 376 -14.50 7.11 7.35
CA LEU A 376 -15.11 8.34 7.86
C LEU A 376 -14.53 8.76 9.22
N VAL A 377 -14.45 7.83 10.18
CA VAL A 377 -13.86 8.11 11.51
C VAL A 377 -12.40 8.52 11.37
N ARG A 378 -11.59 7.73 10.66
CA ARG A 378 -10.15 7.97 10.54
C ARG A 378 -9.83 9.25 9.78
N GLN A 379 -10.60 9.58 8.76
CA GLN A 379 -10.41 10.81 8.00
C GLN A 379 -10.85 12.04 8.82
N ALA A 380 -11.89 11.94 9.66
CA ALA A 380 -12.24 12.97 10.63
C ALA A 380 -11.14 13.17 11.68
N GLU A 381 -10.53 12.08 12.17
CA GLU A 381 -9.35 12.13 13.04
C GLU A 381 -8.17 12.87 12.38
N LEU A 382 -7.81 12.52 11.14
CA LEU A 382 -6.64 13.10 10.47
C LEU A 382 -6.86 14.55 10.04
N SER A 383 -8.07 14.89 9.58
CA SER A 383 -8.41 16.25 9.13
C SER A 383 -8.84 17.18 10.27
N GLN A 384 -9.26 16.61 11.40
CA GLN A 384 -10.01 17.30 12.47
C GLN A 384 -11.35 17.90 12.02
N ASN A 385 -11.86 17.51 10.84
CA ASN A 385 -13.19 17.89 10.35
C ASN A 385 -14.28 17.00 10.97
N TRP A 386 -14.70 17.37 12.18
CA TRP A 386 -15.77 16.69 12.89
C TRP A 386 -17.18 17.13 12.44
N ASP A 387 -17.31 18.24 11.73
CA ASP A 387 -18.61 18.72 11.22
C ASP A 387 -19.12 17.77 10.13
N TYR A 388 -18.27 17.43 9.15
CA TYR A 388 -18.62 16.44 8.13
C TYR A 388 -18.87 15.04 8.73
N PHE A 389 -18.12 14.66 9.76
CA PHE A 389 -18.40 13.42 10.49
C PHE A 389 -19.81 13.42 11.10
N ASN A 390 -20.20 14.52 11.75
CA ASN A 390 -21.52 14.63 12.38
C ASN A 390 -22.65 14.62 11.34
N GLU A 391 -22.44 15.24 10.17
CA GLU A 391 -23.36 15.18 9.03
C GLU A 391 -23.58 13.75 8.55
N MET A 392 -22.50 12.99 8.38
CA MET A 392 -22.52 11.61 7.87
C MET A 392 -22.85 10.55 8.94
N TYR A 393 -22.90 10.92 10.22
CA TYR A 393 -23.10 9.98 11.32
C TYR A 393 -24.39 9.13 11.20
N PRO A 394 -25.56 9.69 10.82
CA PRO A 394 -26.77 8.88 10.63
C PRO A 394 -26.59 7.78 9.59
N ASP A 395 -25.90 8.08 8.49
CA ASP A 395 -25.62 7.14 7.41
C ASP A 395 -24.57 6.10 7.81
N ALA A 396 -23.57 6.50 8.61
CA ALA A 396 -22.61 5.58 9.20
C ALA A 396 -23.25 4.61 10.19
N TYR A 397 -24.18 5.09 11.03
CA TYR A 397 -24.97 4.24 11.89
C TYR A 397 -25.80 3.24 11.08
N LYS A 398 -26.49 3.73 10.03
CA LYS A 398 -27.30 2.90 9.13
C LYS A 398 -26.48 1.78 8.47
N ALA A 399 -25.24 2.07 8.06
CA ALA A 399 -24.31 1.08 7.52
C ALA A 399 -23.98 -0.03 8.52
N ILE A 400 -23.65 0.33 9.77
CA ILE A 400 -23.38 -0.65 10.83
C ILE A 400 -24.64 -1.45 11.20
N ASP A 401 -25.80 -0.82 11.23
CA ASP A 401 -27.07 -1.49 11.52
C ASP A 401 -27.46 -2.49 10.42
N ALA A 402 -27.20 -2.17 9.15
CA ALA A 402 -27.35 -3.11 8.05
C ALA A 402 -26.48 -4.36 8.22
N LEU A 403 -25.21 -4.20 8.64
CA LEU A 403 -24.33 -5.33 8.96
C LEU A 403 -24.85 -6.14 10.16
N ARG A 404 -25.45 -5.48 11.16
CA ARG A 404 -26.10 -6.14 12.29
C ARG A 404 -27.30 -6.99 11.84
N GLU A 405 -28.15 -6.46 10.96
CA GLU A 405 -29.27 -7.21 10.38
C GLU A 405 -28.78 -8.47 9.63
N MET A 406 -27.64 -8.38 8.94
CA MET A 406 -27.02 -9.54 8.29
C MET A 406 -26.58 -10.62 9.28
N VAL A 407 -26.00 -10.24 10.42
CA VAL A 407 -25.67 -11.20 11.50
C VAL A 407 -26.93 -11.86 12.03
N LEU A 408 -27.99 -11.09 12.30
CA LEU A 408 -29.25 -11.61 12.81
C LEU A 408 -29.90 -12.59 11.82
N LYS A 409 -29.90 -12.24 10.54
CA LYS A 409 -30.36 -13.14 9.48
C LYS A 409 -29.53 -14.41 9.41
N ALA A 410 -28.20 -14.31 9.42
CA ALA A 410 -27.31 -15.47 9.38
C ALA A 410 -27.56 -16.43 10.54
N LYS A 411 -27.79 -15.89 11.75
CA LYS A 411 -28.21 -16.63 12.96
C LYS A 411 -29.54 -17.36 12.75
N ASN A 412 -30.56 -16.65 12.28
CA ASN A 412 -31.90 -17.22 12.03
C ASN A 412 -31.89 -18.31 10.96
N ASP A 413 -31.09 -18.12 9.91
CA ASP A 413 -30.93 -19.07 8.82
C ASP A 413 -30.06 -20.29 9.21
N GLY A 414 -29.41 -20.28 10.38
CA GLY A 414 -28.61 -21.39 10.88
C GLY A 414 -27.35 -21.70 10.04
N THR A 415 -26.83 -20.70 9.31
CA THR A 415 -25.58 -20.82 8.52
C THR A 415 -24.38 -21.15 9.42
N THR A 416 -23.25 -21.63 8.87
CA THR A 416 -22.04 -21.92 9.66
C THR A 416 -21.60 -20.72 10.49
N ASN A 417 -21.38 -19.57 9.83
CA ASN A 417 -21.06 -18.31 10.50
C ASN A 417 -22.19 -17.84 11.44
N GLY A 418 -23.45 -18.05 11.05
CA GLY A 418 -24.61 -17.75 11.87
C GLY A 418 -24.66 -18.50 13.20
N LYS A 419 -24.21 -19.77 13.24
CA LYS A 419 -24.09 -20.56 14.48
C LYS A 419 -23.06 -19.98 15.44
N TYR A 420 -21.98 -19.41 14.91
CA TYR A 420 -21.04 -18.63 15.70
C TYR A 420 -21.54 -17.23 16.01
N GLY A 421 -22.58 -16.74 15.34
CA GLY A 421 -23.15 -15.43 15.58
C GLY A 421 -22.35 -14.27 15.02
N ILE A 422 -21.66 -14.49 13.90
CA ILE A 422 -20.84 -13.51 13.18
C ILE A 422 -21.41 -13.19 11.78
N LEU A 423 -20.73 -12.36 10.99
CA LEU A 423 -21.17 -11.98 9.63
C LEU A 423 -21.40 -13.23 8.77
N PRO A 424 -22.44 -13.26 7.90
CA PRO A 424 -22.63 -14.35 6.95
C PRO A 424 -21.42 -14.50 6.03
N GLY A 425 -21.29 -15.69 5.44
CA GLY A 425 -20.23 -15.94 4.47
C GLY A 425 -20.25 -14.94 3.31
N GLY A 426 -19.06 -14.46 2.95
CA GLY A 426 -18.87 -13.42 1.94
C GLY A 426 -17.61 -13.65 1.13
N PHE A 427 -17.24 -12.64 0.34
CA PHE A 427 -15.98 -12.64 -0.38
C PHE A 427 -14.84 -12.28 0.60
N GLY A 428 -13.92 -13.22 0.81
CA GLY A 428 -12.81 -13.06 1.75
C GLY A 428 -11.68 -12.21 1.19
N ASP A 429 -11.47 -12.25 -0.13
CA ASP A 429 -10.41 -11.56 -0.85
C ASP A 429 -8.99 -12.03 -0.43
N SER A 430 -7.93 -11.55 -1.09
CA SER A 430 -6.54 -11.76 -0.68
C SER A 430 -6.16 -13.24 -0.53
N GLY A 431 -6.50 -14.06 -1.53
CA GLY A 431 -6.27 -15.51 -1.51
C GLY A 431 -7.47 -16.36 -1.05
N ILE A 432 -8.54 -15.74 -0.53
CA ILE A 432 -9.81 -16.42 -0.24
C ILE A 432 -10.84 -16.08 -1.33
N GLY A 433 -10.83 -16.89 -2.40
CA GLY A 433 -11.72 -16.72 -3.55
C GLY A 433 -13.12 -17.32 -3.38
N GLY A 434 -14.08 -16.75 -4.11
CA GLY A 434 -15.49 -17.16 -4.15
C GLY A 434 -16.40 -16.23 -3.34
N ALA A 435 -17.60 -15.98 -3.87
CA ALA A 435 -18.49 -14.93 -3.35
C ALA A 435 -19.08 -15.20 -1.95
N ARG A 436 -19.13 -16.45 -1.49
CA ARG A 436 -19.74 -16.82 -0.21
C ARG A 436 -18.93 -17.92 0.47
N ARG A 437 -17.90 -17.52 1.20
CA ARG A 437 -17.04 -18.41 2.01
C ARG A 437 -17.31 -18.17 3.50
N ASP A 438 -17.19 -19.22 4.30
CA ASP A 438 -17.22 -19.12 5.76
C ASP A 438 -15.85 -18.59 6.23
N GLU A 439 -15.76 -17.29 6.52
CA GLU A 439 -14.49 -16.61 6.78
C GLU A 439 -14.60 -15.48 7.82
N TYR A 440 -13.46 -14.99 8.31
CA TYR A 440 -13.37 -14.00 9.39
C TYR A 440 -13.11 -12.56 8.95
N THR A 441 -12.58 -12.33 7.76
CA THR A 441 -12.13 -11.01 7.28
C THR A 441 -13.25 -9.97 7.25
N ASN A 442 -14.48 -10.34 6.85
CA ASN A 442 -15.65 -9.44 6.90
C ASN A 442 -16.08 -9.14 8.35
N THR A 443 -15.98 -10.14 9.24
CA THR A 443 -16.27 -9.98 10.66
C THR A 443 -15.25 -9.05 11.33
N LEU A 444 -13.96 -9.22 11.04
CA LEU A 444 -12.88 -8.42 11.61
C LEU A 444 -13.05 -6.94 11.26
N TRP A 445 -13.30 -6.60 9.99
CA TRP A 445 -13.53 -5.20 9.62
C TRP A 445 -14.81 -4.62 10.23
N THR A 446 -15.88 -5.40 10.33
CA THR A 446 -17.09 -4.96 11.04
C THR A 446 -16.78 -4.63 12.51
N LEU A 447 -15.96 -5.44 13.19
CA LEU A 447 -15.51 -5.16 14.56
C LEU A 447 -14.68 -3.88 14.65
N ILE A 448 -13.72 -3.68 13.74
CA ILE A 448 -12.89 -2.46 13.67
C ILE A 448 -13.78 -1.22 13.53
N ALA A 449 -14.68 -1.23 12.54
CA ALA A 449 -15.55 -0.11 12.23
C ALA A 449 -16.54 0.19 13.35
N THR A 450 -17.18 -0.85 13.90
CA THR A 450 -18.15 -0.69 15.00
C THR A 450 -17.45 -0.16 16.26
N LYS A 451 -16.24 -0.63 16.58
CA LYS A 451 -15.44 -0.08 17.69
C LYS A 451 -15.15 1.40 17.47
N ALA A 452 -14.57 1.74 16.32
CA ALA A 452 -14.19 3.12 16.00
C ALA A 452 -15.38 4.09 16.02
N LEU A 453 -16.52 3.67 15.45
CA LEU A 453 -17.75 4.46 15.45
C LEU A 453 -18.35 4.59 16.85
N ALA A 454 -18.43 3.49 17.63
CA ALA A 454 -18.97 3.51 18.99
C ALA A 454 -18.15 4.40 19.94
N ASP A 455 -16.82 4.30 19.88
CA ASP A 455 -15.91 5.11 20.70
C ASP A 455 -16.04 6.61 20.33
N THR A 456 -16.14 6.91 19.04
CA THR A 456 -16.33 8.28 18.55
C THR A 456 -17.71 8.83 18.92
N ALA A 457 -18.78 8.04 18.76
CA ALA A 457 -20.14 8.40 19.14
C ALA A 457 -20.26 8.68 20.64
N GLU A 458 -19.63 7.86 21.49
CA GLU A 458 -19.58 8.11 22.94
C GLU A 458 -18.87 9.41 23.25
N ARG A 459 -17.68 9.62 22.68
CA ARG A 459 -16.88 10.83 22.89
C ARG A 459 -17.66 12.09 22.52
N LEU A 460 -18.38 12.04 21.40
CA LEU A 460 -19.18 13.14 20.88
C LEU A 460 -20.61 13.19 21.46
N ARG A 461 -20.98 12.24 22.33
CA ARG A 461 -22.31 12.11 22.95
C ARG A 461 -23.45 12.02 21.91
N LEU A 462 -23.21 11.29 20.83
CA LEU A 462 -24.19 11.08 19.76
C LEU A 462 -25.24 10.04 20.14
N ALA A 463 -26.42 10.13 19.51
CA ALA A 463 -27.49 9.15 19.64
C ALA A 463 -27.00 7.75 19.22
N LYS A 464 -27.69 6.68 19.65
CA LYS A 464 -27.39 5.28 19.26
C LYS A 464 -26.04 4.70 19.75
N THR A 465 -25.27 5.45 20.54
CA THR A 465 -24.03 4.97 21.17
C THR A 465 -24.19 3.63 21.91
N VAL A 466 -25.28 3.45 22.68
CA VAL A 466 -25.54 2.20 23.42
C VAL A 466 -25.79 1.02 22.47
N GLU A 467 -26.49 1.25 21.36
CA GLU A 467 -26.81 0.24 20.35
C GLU A 467 -25.53 -0.21 19.62
N LEU A 468 -24.65 0.73 19.25
CA LEU A 468 -23.35 0.43 18.65
C LEU A 468 -22.46 -0.40 19.59
N LYS A 469 -22.38 -0.02 20.87
CA LYS A 469 -21.61 -0.78 21.88
C LYS A 469 -22.20 -2.17 22.11
N SER A 470 -23.52 -2.29 22.14
CA SER A 470 -24.21 -3.58 22.23
C SER A 470 -23.84 -4.46 21.03
N PHE A 471 -23.92 -3.91 19.82
CA PHE A 471 -23.58 -4.67 18.61
C PHE A 471 -22.11 -5.10 18.58
N PHE A 472 -21.18 -4.22 18.97
CA PHE A 472 -19.77 -4.61 19.12
C PHE A 472 -19.63 -5.81 20.05
N GLY A 473 -20.26 -5.80 21.22
CA GLY A 473 -20.25 -6.94 22.15
C GLY A 473 -20.90 -8.20 21.57
N GLU A 474 -22.07 -8.05 20.94
CA GLU A 474 -22.84 -9.12 20.27
C GLU A 474 -22.05 -9.80 19.14
N LEU A 475 -21.06 -9.12 18.57
CA LEU A 475 -20.17 -9.66 17.54
C LEU A 475 -18.81 -10.13 18.11
N TRP A 476 -18.24 -9.38 19.06
CA TRP A 476 -16.92 -9.63 19.63
C TRP A 476 -16.86 -10.90 20.47
N PHE A 477 -17.83 -11.09 21.38
CA PHE A 477 -17.82 -12.29 22.23
C PHE A 477 -17.97 -13.57 21.41
N PRO A 478 -18.92 -13.68 20.48
CA PRO A 478 -19.04 -14.90 19.68
C PRO A 478 -17.87 -15.10 18.71
N PHE A 479 -17.30 -14.02 18.16
CA PHE A 479 -16.03 -14.09 17.43
C PHE A 479 -14.94 -14.73 18.30
N MET A 480 -14.67 -14.21 19.50
CA MET A 480 -13.64 -14.74 20.39
C MET A 480 -13.88 -16.20 20.79
N GLU A 481 -15.12 -16.62 21.04
CA GLU A 481 -15.43 -18.04 21.29
C GLU A 481 -15.16 -18.92 20.06
N SER A 482 -15.55 -18.46 18.87
CA SER A 482 -15.30 -19.21 17.64
C SER A 482 -13.80 -19.38 17.36
N THR A 483 -12.96 -18.38 17.68
CA THR A 483 -11.50 -18.51 17.49
C THR A 483 -10.90 -19.65 18.31
N LYS A 484 -11.43 -19.97 19.49
CA LYS A 484 -10.93 -21.10 20.31
C LYS A 484 -11.12 -22.45 19.61
N ILE A 485 -12.15 -22.54 18.77
CA ILE A 485 -12.51 -23.72 17.97
C ILE A 485 -11.71 -23.73 16.67
N GLU A 486 -11.67 -22.61 15.94
CA GLU A 486 -11.08 -22.53 14.60
C GLU A 486 -9.55 -22.40 14.59
N MET A 487 -8.92 -22.00 15.71
CA MET A 487 -7.46 -21.91 15.79
C MET A 487 -6.78 -23.27 15.57
N LYS A 488 -5.88 -23.33 14.58
CA LYS A 488 -5.12 -24.53 14.22
C LYS A 488 -3.75 -24.55 14.89
N LYS A 489 -3.16 -25.74 15.01
CA LYS A 489 -1.79 -25.95 15.47
C LYS A 489 -0.85 -26.03 14.26
N HIS A 490 0.20 -25.22 14.25
CA HIS A 490 1.26 -25.29 13.26
C HIS A 490 2.24 -26.43 13.59
N PRO A 491 2.87 -27.10 12.59
CA PRO A 491 3.88 -28.12 12.84
C PRO A 491 5.04 -27.67 13.74
N GLN A 492 5.39 -26.38 13.71
CA GLN A 492 6.42 -25.78 14.59
C GLN A 492 5.94 -25.53 16.04
N GLY A 493 4.75 -25.98 16.42
CA GLY A 493 4.29 -26.03 17.82
C GLY A 493 3.47 -24.84 18.33
N PHE A 494 3.32 -23.77 17.55
CA PHE A 494 2.45 -22.63 17.90
C PHE A 494 1.02 -22.80 17.37
N ARG A 495 0.07 -22.01 17.89
CA ARG A 495 -1.30 -21.92 17.36
C ARG A 495 -1.49 -20.63 16.58
N TYR A 496 -2.30 -20.67 15.53
CA TYR A 496 -2.66 -19.52 14.71
C TYR A 496 -4.14 -19.57 14.33
N LEU A 497 -4.70 -18.42 13.95
CA LEU A 497 -6.08 -18.31 13.47
C LEU A 497 -6.06 -18.17 11.93
N PRO A 498 -6.49 -19.18 11.15
CA PRO A 498 -6.71 -19.01 9.72
C PRO A 498 -7.91 -18.09 9.47
N MET A 499 -7.90 -17.34 8.37
CA MET A 499 -9.02 -16.47 8.01
C MET A 499 -10.20 -17.23 7.39
N LEU A 500 -9.91 -18.36 6.73
CA LEU A 500 -10.91 -19.30 6.23
C LEU A 500 -11.23 -20.35 7.31
N MET A 501 -12.52 -20.60 7.56
CA MET A 501 -12.95 -21.55 8.58
C MET A 501 -12.71 -23.01 8.18
N ALA A 502 -12.61 -23.89 9.17
CA ALA A 502 -12.37 -25.32 8.97
C ALA A 502 -13.51 -26.05 8.25
N SER A 503 -14.70 -25.46 8.20
CA SER A 503 -15.84 -25.99 7.44
C SER A 503 -15.64 -25.96 5.92
N ASP A 504 -14.72 -25.14 5.41
CA ASP A 504 -14.54 -25.02 3.97
C ASP A 504 -14.00 -26.34 3.38
N PRO A 505 -14.68 -26.91 2.37
CA PRO A 505 -14.29 -28.20 1.80
C PRO A 505 -12.91 -28.16 1.14
N LYS A 506 -12.38 -26.98 0.79
CA LYS A 506 -11.04 -26.87 0.20
C LYS A 506 -9.93 -27.35 1.13
N TRP A 507 -10.15 -27.36 2.44
CA TRP A 507 -9.20 -27.96 3.38
C TRP A 507 -9.03 -29.48 3.19
N GLN A 508 -9.99 -30.13 2.51
CA GLN A 508 -9.98 -31.57 2.22
C GLN A 508 -9.55 -31.89 0.78
N GLU A 509 -9.06 -30.89 0.02
CA GLU A 509 -8.52 -31.14 -1.31
C GLU A 509 -7.38 -32.16 -1.24
N VAL A 510 -7.45 -33.18 -2.09
CA VAL A 510 -6.45 -34.25 -2.15
C VAL A 510 -5.10 -33.71 -2.63
N ASP A 511 -5.16 -32.75 -3.55
CA ASP A 511 -3.98 -32.03 -4.02
C ASP A 511 -3.68 -30.87 -3.05
N GLU A 512 -2.62 -31.03 -2.25
CA GLU A 512 -2.17 -30.03 -1.28
C GLU A 512 -1.93 -28.65 -1.93
N ARG A 513 -1.58 -28.59 -3.22
CA ARG A 513 -1.38 -27.33 -3.95
C ARG A 513 -2.66 -26.54 -4.16
N LYS A 514 -3.81 -27.20 -4.06
CA LYS A 514 -5.16 -26.59 -4.16
C LYS A 514 -5.75 -26.27 -2.80
N GLN A 515 -5.10 -26.71 -1.72
CA GLN A 515 -5.54 -26.36 -0.37
C GLN A 515 -5.33 -24.87 -0.10
N PRO A 516 -6.18 -24.26 0.73
CA PRO A 516 -5.97 -22.89 1.21
C PRO A 516 -4.68 -22.80 2.00
N ARG A 517 -3.91 -21.73 1.80
CA ARG A 517 -2.74 -21.45 2.63
C ARG A 517 -3.17 -20.87 3.97
N PRO A 518 -2.63 -21.35 5.11
CA PRO A 518 -2.87 -20.77 6.44
C PRO A 518 -2.72 -19.24 6.51
N GLN A 519 -1.77 -18.72 5.72
CA GLN A 519 -1.38 -17.34 5.65
C GLN A 519 -2.17 -16.50 4.64
N ALA A 520 -3.08 -17.11 3.86
CA ALA A 520 -3.98 -16.38 2.98
C ALA A 520 -4.87 -15.43 3.77
N ALA A 521 -5.06 -14.22 3.23
CA ALA A 521 -5.89 -13.15 3.78
C ALA A 521 -5.48 -12.66 5.19
N GLN A 522 -4.29 -13.03 5.69
CA GLN A 522 -3.78 -12.59 6.99
C GLN A 522 -3.55 -11.07 7.09
N ILE A 523 -3.52 -10.36 5.95
CA ILE A 523 -3.58 -8.90 5.87
C ILE A 523 -4.70 -8.32 6.74
N TYR A 524 -5.87 -8.98 6.78
CA TYR A 524 -7.03 -8.52 7.53
C TYR A 524 -6.89 -8.74 9.04
N LEU A 525 -6.16 -9.78 9.46
CA LEU A 525 -5.77 -9.93 10.86
C LEU A 525 -4.71 -8.89 11.24
N SER A 526 -3.76 -8.59 10.35
CA SER A 526 -2.86 -7.46 10.53
C SER A 526 -3.64 -6.15 10.74
N HIS A 527 -4.60 -5.81 9.88
CA HIS A 527 -5.45 -4.64 10.07
C HIS A 527 -6.23 -4.63 11.38
N ALA A 528 -6.75 -5.79 11.82
CA ALA A 528 -7.42 -5.91 13.10
C ALA A 528 -6.50 -5.67 14.31
N ILE A 529 -5.21 -6.01 14.19
CA ILE A 529 -4.19 -5.69 15.19
C ILE A 529 -3.84 -4.21 15.11
N PHE A 530 -3.45 -3.73 13.93
CA PHE A 530 -3.12 -2.34 13.63
C PHE A 530 -3.48 -2.01 12.17
N PRO A 531 -4.25 -0.95 11.89
CA PRO A 531 -4.63 0.15 12.80
C PRO A 531 -5.92 -0.10 13.62
N GLY A 532 -6.54 -1.28 13.53
CA GLY A 532 -7.84 -1.57 14.12
C GLY A 532 -7.87 -1.72 15.64
N LEU A 533 -6.71 -2.00 16.28
CA LEU A 533 -6.55 -2.04 17.74
C LEU A 533 -7.56 -2.94 18.48
N LEU A 534 -7.98 -4.05 17.86
CA LEU A 534 -8.92 -4.99 18.49
C LEU A 534 -8.26 -5.85 19.58
N PHE A 535 -6.95 -6.01 19.52
CA PHE A 535 -6.21 -6.91 20.40
C PHE A 535 -5.20 -6.17 21.27
N LYS A 536 -5.10 -6.60 22.53
CA LYS A 536 -3.96 -6.25 23.38
C LYS A 536 -2.67 -6.84 22.80
N LYS A 537 -1.54 -6.16 23.02
CA LYS A 537 -0.23 -6.54 22.45
C LYS A 537 0.26 -7.94 22.88
N ASP A 538 -0.13 -8.40 24.07
CA ASP A 538 0.23 -9.70 24.64
C ASP A 538 -0.77 -10.84 24.29
N ASN A 539 -1.82 -10.53 23.51
CA ASN A 539 -2.83 -11.51 23.14
C ASN A 539 -2.23 -12.65 22.29
N HIS A 540 -2.71 -13.88 22.52
CA HIS A 540 -2.22 -15.07 21.83
C HIS A 540 -2.54 -15.11 20.33
N ILE A 541 -3.58 -14.42 19.86
CA ILE A 541 -3.93 -14.32 18.43
C ILE A 541 -2.88 -13.50 17.66
N PRO A 542 -2.55 -12.24 18.04
CA PRO A 542 -1.42 -11.50 17.44
C PRO A 542 -0.09 -12.26 17.50
N ASN A 543 0.21 -12.91 18.63
CA ASN A 543 1.43 -13.71 18.76
C ASN A 543 1.46 -14.91 17.79
N GLY A 544 0.32 -15.58 17.60
CA GLY A 544 0.17 -16.65 16.61
C GLY A 544 0.30 -16.18 15.17
N HIS A 545 -0.25 -14.99 14.87
CA HIS A 545 -0.13 -14.34 13.56
C HIS A 545 1.34 -14.01 13.23
N VAL A 546 2.07 -13.36 14.16
CA VAL A 546 3.50 -13.06 13.95
C VAL A 546 4.30 -14.32 13.71
N LYS A 547 4.10 -15.37 14.53
CA LYS A 547 4.81 -16.65 14.33
C LYS A 547 4.47 -17.32 13.00
N LEU A 548 3.22 -17.21 12.54
CA LEU A 548 2.82 -17.72 11.22
C LEU A 548 3.53 -16.98 10.11
N MET A 549 3.55 -15.64 10.14
CA MET A 549 4.24 -14.82 9.14
C MET A 549 5.75 -15.10 9.13
N GLU A 550 6.39 -15.21 10.29
CA GLU A 550 7.81 -15.58 10.42
C GLU A 550 8.09 -16.98 9.84
N ALA A 551 7.20 -17.94 10.06
CA ALA A 551 7.37 -19.32 9.61
C ALA A 551 7.29 -19.49 8.09
N VAL A 552 6.70 -18.53 7.38
CA VAL A 552 6.50 -18.56 5.92
C VAL A 552 7.33 -17.51 5.20
N MET A 553 8.35 -16.92 5.84
CA MET A 553 9.21 -15.95 5.18
C MET A 553 10.11 -16.61 4.14
N GLN A 554 10.10 -16.08 2.92
CA GLN A 554 11.12 -16.30 1.88
C GLN A 554 11.44 -14.95 1.23
N GLU A 555 12.65 -14.78 0.69
CA GLU A 555 13.09 -13.48 0.14
C GLU A 555 12.87 -12.30 1.13
N ASP A 556 13.03 -12.57 2.42
CA ASP A 556 12.82 -11.63 3.53
C ASP A 556 11.38 -11.10 3.74
N ILE A 557 10.36 -11.68 3.09
CA ILE A 557 8.94 -11.34 3.30
C ILE A 557 8.03 -12.58 3.43
N PRO A 558 6.85 -12.48 4.09
CA PRO A 558 5.90 -13.59 4.12
C PRO A 558 5.35 -13.92 2.73
N ILE A 559 5.36 -15.20 2.35
CA ILE A 559 4.88 -15.67 1.04
C ILE A 559 3.51 -16.34 1.08
N GLU A 560 2.88 -16.46 -0.09
CA GLU A 560 1.59 -17.10 -0.36
C GLU A 560 0.44 -16.55 0.50
N THR A 561 0.50 -15.26 0.78
CA THR A 561 -0.52 -14.53 1.55
C THR A 561 -1.70 -14.06 0.70
N GLY A 562 -1.64 -14.26 -0.62
CA GLY A 562 -2.59 -13.80 -1.63
C GLY A 562 -3.15 -14.93 -2.52
N TRP A 563 -3.51 -14.60 -3.76
CA TRP A 563 -4.12 -15.48 -4.78
C TRP A 563 -3.22 -16.62 -5.22
N LEU A 564 -1.93 -16.35 -5.42
CA LEU A 564 -0.95 -17.34 -5.87
C LEU A 564 -0.51 -18.19 -4.68
N THR A 565 -0.87 -19.47 -4.71
CA THR A 565 -0.68 -20.41 -3.59
C THR A 565 0.62 -21.21 -3.64
N ASN A 566 1.51 -20.98 -4.61
CA ASN A 566 2.75 -21.77 -4.75
C ASN A 566 3.93 -20.87 -5.07
N ASN A 567 4.89 -20.77 -4.15
CA ASN A 567 6.16 -20.05 -4.36
C ASN A 567 5.94 -18.66 -4.95
N ALA A 568 5.01 -17.93 -4.36
CA ALA A 568 4.61 -16.61 -4.81
C ALA A 568 4.34 -15.72 -3.61
N LEU A 569 4.39 -14.42 -3.82
CA LEU A 569 4.34 -13.42 -2.79
C LEU A 569 3.42 -12.27 -3.19
N TRP A 570 2.88 -11.63 -2.17
CA TRP A 570 2.05 -10.43 -2.26
C TRP A 570 2.81 -9.31 -1.52
N PRO A 571 3.66 -8.52 -2.20
CA PRO A 571 4.72 -7.75 -1.54
C PRO A 571 4.21 -6.82 -0.45
N TYR A 572 3.10 -6.13 -0.67
CA TYR A 572 2.63 -5.13 0.28
C TYR A 572 1.98 -5.71 1.55
N ASN A 573 1.67 -7.01 1.59
CA ASN A 573 1.40 -7.68 2.87
C ASN A 573 2.59 -7.55 3.84
N ALA A 574 3.83 -7.52 3.33
CA ALA A 574 5.01 -7.28 4.17
C ALA A 574 5.03 -5.88 4.78
N ALA A 575 4.72 -4.83 4.02
CA ALA A 575 4.67 -3.47 4.55
C ALA A 575 3.58 -3.32 5.63
N ILE A 576 2.44 -3.99 5.47
CA ILE A 576 1.35 -4.02 6.46
C ILE A 576 1.77 -4.82 7.70
N PHE A 577 2.34 -6.01 7.51
CA PHE A 577 2.85 -6.83 8.61
C PHE A 577 3.98 -6.13 9.38
N ALA A 578 4.82 -5.36 8.71
CA ALA A 578 5.87 -4.56 9.34
C ALA A 578 5.27 -3.50 10.29
N GLN A 579 4.17 -2.84 9.91
CA GLN A 579 3.44 -1.91 10.80
C GLN A 579 2.83 -2.64 12.00
N THR A 580 2.26 -3.83 11.79
CA THR A 580 1.80 -4.70 12.88
C THR A 580 2.95 -5.03 13.85
N CYS A 581 4.13 -5.37 13.32
CA CYS A 581 5.32 -5.64 14.14
C CYS A 581 5.78 -4.41 14.93
N LEU A 582 5.76 -3.21 14.33
CA LEU A 582 6.06 -1.97 15.06
C LEU A 582 5.09 -1.77 16.23
N PHE A 583 3.78 -1.92 15.99
CA PHE A 583 2.76 -1.78 17.03
C PHE A 583 2.96 -2.77 18.19
N LEU A 584 3.29 -4.02 17.87
CA LEU A 584 3.55 -5.09 18.83
C LEU A 584 4.92 -4.99 19.52
N GLY A 585 5.71 -3.93 19.27
CA GLY A 585 7.01 -3.74 19.91
C GLY A 585 8.10 -4.66 19.37
N LYS A 586 8.04 -5.01 18.08
CA LYS A 586 9.03 -5.84 17.36
C LYS A 586 9.74 -5.04 16.25
N PRO A 587 10.50 -3.98 16.60
CA PRO A 587 11.04 -3.05 15.60
C PRO A 587 12.11 -3.66 14.68
N GLU A 588 12.90 -4.62 15.16
CA GLU A 588 13.89 -5.32 14.33
C GLU A 588 13.23 -6.14 13.23
N LEU A 589 12.18 -6.91 13.58
CA LEU A 589 11.40 -7.68 12.60
C LEU A 589 10.69 -6.75 11.61
N ALA A 590 10.10 -5.66 12.11
CA ALA A 590 9.47 -4.66 11.26
C ALA A 590 10.44 -4.07 10.23
N ARG A 591 11.65 -3.67 10.65
CA ARG A 591 12.68 -3.17 9.73
C ARG A 591 13.10 -4.24 8.73
N LYS A 592 13.37 -5.47 9.18
CA LYS A 592 13.73 -6.58 8.29
C LYS A 592 12.71 -6.79 7.18
N VAL A 593 11.45 -6.96 7.56
CA VAL A 593 10.35 -7.22 6.62
C VAL A 593 10.15 -6.02 5.69
N PHE A 594 10.27 -4.79 6.19
CA PHE A 594 10.14 -3.60 5.36
C PHE A 594 11.27 -3.48 4.33
N PHE A 595 12.52 -3.79 4.68
CA PHE A 595 13.62 -3.86 3.72
C PHE A 595 13.41 -4.96 2.68
N GLY A 596 12.88 -6.12 3.08
CA GLY A 596 12.41 -7.15 2.16
C GLY A 596 11.41 -6.58 1.15
N PHE A 597 10.38 -5.87 1.63
CA PHE A 597 9.40 -5.19 0.78
C PHE A 597 10.04 -4.19 -0.21
N LEU A 598 10.98 -3.35 0.23
CA LEU A 598 11.66 -2.40 -0.66
C LEU A 598 12.47 -3.10 -1.76
N ASN A 599 13.11 -4.23 -1.45
CA ASN A 599 13.87 -5.02 -2.42
C ASN A 599 13.01 -5.75 -3.47
N HIS A 600 11.68 -5.80 -3.27
CA HIS A 600 10.70 -6.31 -4.24
C HIS A 600 10.16 -5.25 -5.20
N ALA A 601 10.56 -3.98 -5.04
CA ALA A 601 10.26 -2.97 -6.05
C ALA A 601 11.05 -3.27 -7.32
N SER A 602 10.53 -2.83 -8.48
CA SER A 602 11.35 -2.68 -9.68
C SER A 602 12.37 -1.56 -9.51
N PRO A 603 13.40 -1.46 -10.38
CA PRO A 603 14.30 -0.30 -10.42
C PRO A 603 13.60 1.05 -10.66
N LEU A 604 12.31 1.01 -11.06
CA LEU A 604 11.44 2.17 -11.24
C LEU A 604 10.57 2.47 -10.00
N TYR A 605 10.87 1.85 -8.85
CA TYR A 605 10.18 2.06 -7.57
C TYR A 605 8.69 1.69 -7.61
N ALA A 606 8.35 0.63 -8.36
CA ALA A 606 6.99 0.13 -8.49
C ALA A 606 6.91 -1.33 -8.05
N TRP A 607 5.76 -1.73 -7.49
CA TRP A 607 5.46 -3.11 -7.14
C TRP A 607 4.31 -3.63 -8.01
N ARG A 608 4.41 -4.92 -8.34
CA ARG A 608 3.28 -5.72 -8.80
C ARG A 608 2.34 -6.01 -7.63
N GLU A 609 1.07 -6.28 -7.90
CA GLU A 609 0.20 -6.89 -6.89
C GLU A 609 0.81 -8.22 -6.41
N GLU A 610 0.80 -9.28 -7.22
CA GLU A 610 1.40 -10.57 -6.86
C GLU A 610 2.39 -11.08 -7.89
N GLN A 611 3.43 -11.80 -7.43
CA GLN A 611 4.43 -12.40 -8.30
C GLN A 611 4.99 -13.70 -7.71
N SER A 612 5.53 -14.57 -8.57
CA SER A 612 6.35 -15.71 -8.13
C SER A 612 7.68 -15.26 -7.51
N LEU A 613 8.27 -16.14 -6.70
CA LEU A 613 9.65 -16.03 -6.22
C LEU A 613 10.66 -15.99 -7.38
N GLN A 614 11.87 -15.50 -7.10
CA GLN A 614 12.93 -15.36 -8.11
C GLN A 614 13.38 -16.70 -8.68
N ASP A 615 13.44 -17.74 -7.86
CA ASP A 615 13.90 -19.08 -8.26
C ASP A 615 12.79 -19.95 -8.86
N GLU A 616 11.53 -19.48 -8.86
CA GLU A 616 10.41 -20.23 -9.43
C GLU A 616 10.60 -20.39 -10.95
N PRO A 617 10.63 -21.64 -11.48
CA PRO A 617 10.86 -21.90 -12.90
C PRO A 617 9.78 -21.32 -13.80
N ASN A 618 8.53 -21.38 -13.34
CA ASN A 618 7.37 -20.85 -14.07
C ASN A 618 6.92 -19.55 -13.42
N PHE A 619 7.54 -18.45 -13.81
CA PHE A 619 7.16 -17.14 -13.31
C PHE A 619 5.71 -16.81 -13.67
N ASN A 620 4.93 -16.47 -12.66
CA ASN A 620 3.57 -15.97 -12.82
C ASN A 620 3.40 -14.67 -12.03
N PHE A 621 2.44 -13.87 -12.44
CA PHE A 621 2.02 -12.68 -11.74
C PHE A 621 0.53 -12.44 -11.97
N ILE A 622 -0.06 -11.69 -11.05
CA ILE A 622 -1.44 -11.21 -11.11
C ILE A 622 -1.45 -9.72 -10.75
N GLY A 623 -2.38 -8.98 -11.34
CA GLY A 623 -2.74 -7.63 -10.93
C GLY A 623 -1.87 -6.49 -11.46
N ASP A 624 -2.24 -5.27 -11.04
CA ASP A 624 -1.67 -4.04 -11.58
C ASP A 624 -0.19 -3.86 -11.21
N MET A 625 0.48 -3.07 -12.04
CA MET A 625 1.77 -2.49 -11.74
C MET A 625 1.89 -1.14 -12.48
N PRO A 626 2.22 -0.04 -11.78
CA PRO A 626 2.35 0.08 -10.33
C PRO A 626 1.04 -0.22 -9.59
N HIS A 627 1.10 -1.00 -8.50
CA HIS A 627 -0.03 -1.21 -7.58
C HIS A 627 0.08 -0.24 -6.40
N ASN A 628 -0.75 0.79 -6.35
CA ASN A 628 -0.59 1.91 -5.42
C ASN A 628 -1.00 1.63 -3.98
N TRP A 629 -1.65 0.50 -3.69
CA TRP A 629 -1.75 0.06 -2.30
C TRP A 629 -0.33 -0.17 -1.72
N ALA A 630 0.60 -0.75 -2.48
CA ALA A 630 1.99 -0.87 -2.06
C ALA A 630 2.65 0.49 -1.80
N SER A 631 2.44 1.45 -2.71
CA SER A 631 2.93 2.83 -2.55
C SER A 631 2.37 3.49 -1.28
N ALA A 632 1.08 3.30 -1.00
CA ALA A 632 0.44 3.83 0.21
C ALA A 632 1.04 3.21 1.47
N GLU A 633 1.23 1.88 1.50
CA GLU A 633 1.82 1.20 2.67
C GLU A 633 3.29 1.56 2.89
N CYS A 634 4.03 1.84 1.83
CA CYS A 634 5.38 2.42 1.93
C CYS A 634 5.34 3.75 2.70
N ILE A 635 4.50 4.70 2.25
CA ILE A 635 4.34 6.01 2.91
C ILE A 635 3.87 5.85 4.37
N ARG A 636 2.88 4.98 4.61
CA ARG A 636 2.34 4.71 5.94
C ARG A 636 3.41 4.17 6.88
N PHE A 637 4.20 3.17 6.47
CA PHE A 637 5.29 2.66 7.29
C PHE A 637 6.37 3.72 7.57
N LEU A 638 6.77 4.50 6.56
CA LEU A 638 7.74 5.59 6.72
C LEU A 638 7.25 6.67 7.68
N ARG A 639 5.93 6.92 7.75
CA ARG A 639 5.32 7.74 8.80
C ARG A 639 5.38 7.03 10.15
N HIS A 640 4.92 5.78 10.20
CA HIS A 640 4.72 4.99 11.41
C HIS A 640 6.01 4.65 12.18
N ARG A 641 7.16 4.58 11.49
CA ARG A 641 8.46 4.44 12.18
C ARG A 641 8.85 5.66 13.02
N LEU A 642 8.40 6.86 12.63
CA LEU A 642 8.63 8.12 13.34
C LEU A 642 7.51 8.43 14.33
N ILE A 643 6.26 8.28 13.90
CA ILE A 643 5.05 8.64 14.63
C ILE A 643 4.06 7.48 14.48
N LEU A 644 3.80 6.73 15.54
CA LEU A 644 2.82 5.65 15.59
C LEU A 644 1.71 5.99 16.59
N GLU A 645 0.47 5.64 16.27
CA GLU A 645 -0.68 5.91 17.15
C GLU A 645 -1.18 4.61 17.78
N ASP A 646 -1.25 4.60 19.10
CA ASP A 646 -2.03 3.63 19.88
C ASP A 646 -3.46 4.14 20.10
N GLU A 647 -4.27 3.44 20.87
CA GLU A 647 -5.61 3.89 21.27
C GLU A 647 -5.56 5.21 22.04
N ARG A 648 -4.61 5.34 22.98
CA ARG A 648 -4.48 6.49 23.89
C ARG A 648 -3.08 7.06 23.97
N ASN A 649 -2.14 6.58 23.16
CA ASN A 649 -0.73 6.96 23.25
C ASN A 649 -0.17 7.32 21.87
N LEU A 650 0.76 8.26 21.85
CA LEU A 650 1.56 8.56 20.67
C LEU A 650 2.95 7.96 20.87
N LEU A 651 3.32 6.97 20.07
CA LEU A 651 4.65 6.34 20.15
C LEU A 651 5.57 6.95 19.09
N LEU A 652 6.64 7.58 19.55
CA LEU A 652 7.65 8.20 18.70
C LEU A 652 8.84 7.27 18.50
N LEU A 653 9.45 7.37 17.31
CA LEU A 653 10.71 6.73 16.94
C LEU A 653 10.74 5.20 17.07
N GLN A 654 9.59 4.54 16.99
CA GLN A 654 9.50 3.09 17.20
C GLN A 654 10.25 2.27 16.15
N GLY A 655 10.36 2.77 14.91
CA GLY A 655 11.05 2.10 13.82
C GLY A 655 12.38 2.73 13.44
N ILE A 656 12.91 3.64 14.25
CA ILE A 656 14.22 4.27 14.02
C ILE A 656 15.32 3.34 14.53
N GLY A 657 16.26 3.02 13.66
CA GLY A 657 17.36 2.10 13.89
C GLY A 657 18.69 2.79 14.07
N LEU A 658 19.75 1.97 14.14
CA LEU A 658 21.11 2.47 14.24
C LEU A 658 21.56 3.20 12.98
N ALA A 659 21.22 2.68 11.79
CA ALA A 659 21.63 3.25 10.51
C ALA A 659 21.09 4.67 10.32
N ASP A 660 19.85 4.94 10.72
CA ASP A 660 19.26 6.29 10.67
C ASP A 660 20.10 7.29 11.48
N MET A 661 20.46 6.92 12.71
CA MET A 661 21.24 7.75 13.62
C MET A 661 22.72 7.87 13.21
N GLU A 662 23.26 6.91 12.44
CA GLU A 662 24.63 6.94 11.91
C GLU A 662 24.74 7.62 10.53
N SER A 663 23.63 7.87 9.84
CA SER A 663 23.58 8.61 8.56
C SER A 663 24.14 10.04 8.65
N ASN A 664 24.22 10.58 9.86
CA ASN A 664 24.67 11.94 10.19
C ASN A 664 23.88 13.09 9.52
N LYS A 665 22.72 12.81 8.90
CA LYS A 665 21.84 13.81 8.31
C LYS A 665 20.59 14.04 9.17
N PRO A 666 20.12 15.29 9.36
CA PRO A 666 18.85 15.54 10.01
C PRO A 666 17.72 14.74 9.35
N PHE A 667 16.77 14.27 10.14
CA PHE A 667 15.59 13.58 9.63
C PHE A 667 14.37 13.86 10.52
N GLY A 668 13.18 13.73 9.96
CA GLY A 668 11.95 14.04 10.67
C GLY A 668 10.76 14.20 9.76
N LEU A 669 9.65 14.55 10.39
CA LEU A 669 8.37 14.78 9.75
C LEU A 669 7.66 15.92 10.48
N SER A 670 7.36 16.98 9.74
CA SER A 670 6.73 18.19 10.26
C SER A 670 5.26 18.24 9.87
N TYR A 671 4.41 18.65 10.81
CA TYR A 671 2.99 18.87 10.60
C TYR A 671 2.19 17.65 10.09
N SER A 672 2.61 16.43 10.44
CA SER A 672 1.90 15.19 10.08
C SER A 672 0.58 15.08 10.84
N PRO A 673 -0.55 14.76 10.17
CA PRO A 673 -1.81 14.55 10.86
C PRO A 673 -1.78 13.29 11.73
N THR A 674 -2.45 13.38 12.87
CA THR A 674 -2.70 12.31 13.84
C THR A 674 -4.14 12.46 14.35
N ARG A 675 -4.67 11.47 15.07
CA ARG A 675 -5.98 11.61 15.75
C ARG A 675 -6.06 12.74 16.78
N TRP A 676 -4.91 13.29 17.20
CA TRP A 676 -4.79 14.35 18.20
C TRP A 676 -4.25 15.67 17.65
N GLY A 677 -4.42 15.89 16.34
CA GLY A 677 -3.95 17.09 15.62
C GLY A 677 -2.67 16.84 14.83
N ARG A 678 -2.02 17.94 14.43
CA ARG A 678 -0.79 17.95 13.65
C ARG A 678 0.41 17.80 14.56
N VAL A 679 1.33 16.91 14.23
CA VAL A 679 2.55 16.62 15.00
C VAL A 679 3.79 16.86 14.15
N THR A 680 4.78 17.50 14.76
CA THR A 680 6.13 17.68 14.23
C THR A 680 7.11 16.92 15.10
N VAL A 681 7.93 16.07 14.48
CA VAL A 681 9.05 15.36 15.09
C VAL A 681 10.27 15.55 14.22
N GLU A 682 11.27 16.29 14.70
CA GLU A 682 12.47 16.64 13.93
C GLU A 682 13.72 16.31 14.73
N LEU A 683 14.62 15.50 14.15
CA LEU A 683 15.88 15.10 14.75
C LEU A 683 17.03 15.82 14.04
N ASN A 684 17.72 16.67 14.79
CA ASN A 684 18.85 17.46 14.35
C ASN A 684 20.10 17.06 15.12
N ARG A 685 21.26 17.10 14.47
CA ARG A 685 22.53 16.88 15.16
C ARG A 685 22.91 18.08 16.02
N ILE A 686 23.41 17.79 17.21
CA ILE A 686 24.09 18.78 18.06
C ILE A 686 25.61 18.68 17.83
N ASP A 687 26.13 17.45 17.88
CA ASP A 687 27.55 17.10 17.68
C ASP A 687 27.69 15.63 17.20
N ASP A 688 28.91 15.09 17.11
CA ASP A 688 29.22 13.71 16.62
C ASP A 688 28.61 12.59 17.47
N LEU A 689 28.21 12.90 18.69
CA LEU A 689 27.70 11.94 19.66
C LEU A 689 26.27 12.27 20.08
N SER A 690 25.68 13.38 19.65
CA SER A 690 24.44 13.88 20.25
C SER A 690 23.44 14.39 19.23
N TRP A 691 22.16 14.07 19.47
CA TRP A 691 21.02 14.49 18.67
C TRP A 691 20.00 15.23 19.54
N ASN A 692 19.39 16.28 18.98
CA ASN A 692 18.23 16.94 19.53
C ASN A 692 16.99 16.54 18.73
N MET A 693 15.97 16.02 19.41
CA MET A 693 14.64 15.83 18.84
C MET A 693 13.72 16.95 19.31
N LYS A 694 13.13 17.68 18.39
CA LYS A 694 12.02 18.60 18.66
C LYS A 694 10.69 17.88 18.48
N PHE A 695 9.78 18.10 19.42
CA PHE A 695 8.37 17.69 19.31
C PHE A 695 7.47 18.92 19.37
N LYS A 696 6.45 18.98 18.51
CA LYS A 696 5.36 19.96 18.59
C LYS A 696 4.04 19.32 18.20
N ARG A 697 2.96 19.66 18.92
CA ARG A 697 1.58 19.26 18.60
C ARG A 697 0.69 20.50 18.51
N GLU A 698 -0.04 20.64 17.41
CA GLU A 698 -0.90 21.80 17.11
C GLU A 698 -2.15 21.41 16.33
N ASP A 699 -3.04 22.37 16.07
CA ASP A 699 -4.24 22.22 15.23
C ASP A 699 -5.14 21.03 15.61
N PHE A 700 -5.64 21.06 16.84
CA PHE A 700 -6.62 20.11 17.36
C PHE A 700 -7.71 20.82 18.17
N ASN A 701 -8.91 20.24 18.18
CA ASN A 701 -10.00 20.74 19.01
C ASN A 701 -10.02 20.04 20.38
N GLN A 702 -9.56 20.71 21.43
CA GLN A 702 -9.51 20.20 22.81
C GLN A 702 -10.85 19.70 23.35
N GLN A 703 -11.98 20.22 22.86
CA GLN A 703 -13.31 19.82 23.32
C GLN A 703 -13.78 18.52 22.67
N ILE A 704 -13.21 18.15 21.52
CA ILE A 704 -13.63 17.02 20.70
C ILE A 704 -12.63 15.87 20.72
N ILE A 705 -11.32 16.15 20.79
CA ILE A 705 -10.30 15.11 20.69
C ILE A 705 -10.45 14.06 21.80
N GLY A 706 -10.12 12.81 21.46
CA GLY A 706 -10.02 11.73 22.43
C GLY A 706 -8.87 11.95 23.41
N PRO A 707 -8.85 11.22 24.54
CA PRO A 707 -7.74 11.33 25.49
C PRO A 707 -6.42 10.89 24.85
N LEU A 708 -5.37 11.69 25.04
CA LEU A 708 -3.98 11.33 24.82
C LEU A 708 -3.32 11.22 26.20
N GLU A 709 -3.06 10.00 26.65
CA GLU A 709 -2.49 9.74 27.97
C GLU A 709 -1.00 10.04 27.99
N TYR A 710 -0.24 9.43 27.06
CA TYR A 710 1.20 9.58 27.00
C TYR A 710 1.73 9.76 25.58
N ILE A 711 2.81 10.54 25.49
CA ILE A 711 3.75 10.50 24.38
C ILE A 711 4.92 9.63 24.84
N MET A 712 5.20 8.56 24.10
CA MET A 712 6.14 7.52 24.45
C MET A 712 7.29 7.49 23.46
N MET A 713 8.52 7.27 23.92
CA MET A 713 9.68 7.06 23.05
C MET A 713 10.57 5.96 23.64
N PRO A 714 11.37 5.25 22.83
CA PRO A 714 12.31 4.27 23.37
C PRO A 714 13.30 4.94 24.34
N ALA A 715 13.92 4.19 25.24
CA ALA A 715 15.00 4.69 26.08
C ALA A 715 16.37 4.58 25.38
N ALA A 716 16.45 3.77 24.33
CA ALA A 716 17.62 3.57 23.49
C ALA A 716 17.22 3.33 22.02
N ILE A 717 17.98 3.92 21.09
CA ILE A 717 17.83 3.75 19.65
C ILE A 717 19.06 3.00 19.11
N GLY A 718 18.82 1.94 18.36
CA GLY A 718 19.86 1.13 17.72
C GLY A 718 20.90 0.55 18.71
N GLY A 719 20.54 0.41 19.98
CA GLY A 719 21.43 -0.07 21.05
C GLY A 719 22.64 0.81 21.37
N LYS A 720 22.83 1.96 20.70
CA LYS A 720 23.99 2.85 20.88
C LYS A 720 23.63 4.26 21.33
N TYR A 721 22.48 4.79 20.94
CA TYR A 721 22.05 6.13 21.31
C TYR A 721 21.03 6.05 22.44
N TYR A 722 21.29 6.70 23.56
CA TYR A 722 20.45 6.62 24.76
C TYR A 722 19.81 7.97 25.07
N PHE A 723 18.57 7.92 25.57
CA PHE A 723 17.87 9.09 26.08
C PHE A 723 18.68 9.73 27.22
N LEU A 724 18.96 11.03 27.11
CA LEU A 724 19.69 11.78 28.13
C LEU A 724 18.73 12.60 29.01
N LYS A 725 17.95 13.49 28.39
CA LYS A 725 17.01 14.37 29.10
C LYS A 725 15.98 14.99 28.14
N THR A 726 14.88 15.46 28.71
CA THR A 726 13.96 16.41 28.08
C THR A 726 14.24 17.84 28.51
N ASN A 727 13.94 18.80 27.64
CA ASN A 727 13.89 20.24 27.96
C ASN A 727 12.44 20.71 27.82
N GLY A 728 11.97 21.54 28.76
CA GLY A 728 10.60 22.09 28.76
C GLY A 728 9.54 21.21 29.42
N VAL A 729 9.81 19.92 29.63
CA VAL A 729 8.83 18.94 30.15
C VAL A 729 9.46 17.93 31.12
N LYS A 730 8.64 17.34 32.00
CA LYS A 730 9.04 16.19 32.83
C LYS A 730 8.82 14.87 32.08
N SER A 731 9.84 14.02 32.07
CA SER A 731 9.77 12.66 31.55
C SER A 731 9.94 11.62 32.66
N VAL A 732 9.26 10.47 32.55
CA VAL A 732 9.46 9.30 33.43
C VAL A 732 9.98 8.14 32.62
N ARG A 733 11.04 7.47 33.10
CA ARG A 733 11.55 6.23 32.49
C ARG A 733 10.96 5.03 33.22
N ASN A 734 10.42 4.08 32.47
CA ASN A 734 10.05 2.75 32.97
C ASN A 734 10.58 1.69 32.00
N GLY A 735 11.59 0.94 32.45
CA GLY A 735 12.30 -0.02 31.62
C GLY A 735 12.95 0.62 30.38
N GLU A 736 12.51 0.15 29.22
CA GLU A 736 13.01 0.57 27.89
C GLU A 736 12.19 1.71 27.27
N ILE A 737 11.26 2.31 28.00
CA ILE A 737 10.36 3.34 27.49
C ILE A 737 10.45 4.61 28.33
N ILE A 738 10.44 5.76 27.67
CA ILE A 738 10.28 7.08 28.26
C ILE A 738 8.85 7.56 28.03
N TYR A 739 8.24 8.09 29.08
CA TYR A 739 6.86 8.58 29.12
C TYR A 739 6.84 10.09 29.36
N ILE A 740 6.08 10.80 28.53
CA ILE A 740 5.75 12.22 28.67
C ILE A 740 4.23 12.33 28.69
N ARG A 741 3.67 13.28 29.45
CA ARG A 741 2.21 13.46 29.53
C ARG A 741 1.65 13.97 28.20
N GLY A 742 0.51 13.43 27.77
CA GLY A 742 -0.08 13.76 26.47
C GLY A 742 -0.59 15.20 26.28
N HIS A 743 -0.77 15.97 27.37
CA HIS A 743 -1.14 17.39 27.29
C HIS A 743 0.04 18.31 26.97
N GLU A 744 1.27 17.78 26.95
CA GLU A 744 2.48 18.54 26.64
C GLU A 744 2.55 18.80 25.14
N LEU A 745 2.63 20.07 24.75
CA LEU A 745 2.45 20.49 23.35
C LEU A 745 3.74 20.74 22.61
N GLU A 746 4.79 21.21 23.28
CA GLU A 746 6.08 21.49 22.66
C GLU A 746 7.20 21.22 23.66
N TRP A 747 8.21 20.47 23.23
CA TRP A 747 9.37 20.13 24.05
C TRP A 747 10.51 19.59 23.17
N GLU A 748 11.68 19.46 23.79
CA GLU A 748 12.86 18.89 23.14
C GLU A 748 13.43 17.72 23.94
N CYS A 749 14.15 16.82 23.26
CA CYS A 749 14.78 15.65 23.86
C CYS A 749 16.17 15.42 23.28
N ILE A 750 17.14 15.22 24.18
CA ILE A 750 18.53 14.97 23.79
C ILE A 750 18.85 13.47 23.88
N TRP A 751 19.46 12.96 22.82
CA TRP A 751 19.99 11.60 22.73
C TRP A 751 21.52 11.65 22.65
N LYS A 752 22.19 10.69 23.29
CA LYS A 752 23.65 10.62 23.31
C LYS A 752 24.16 9.22 22.98
N LYS A 753 25.14 9.14 22.09
CA LYS A 753 25.88 7.93 21.74
C LYS A 753 26.73 7.49 22.91
N ARG A 754 26.65 6.20 23.26
CA ARG A 754 27.55 5.59 24.24
C ARG A 754 28.95 5.53 23.65
N LYS A 755 29.94 5.96 24.45
CA LYS A 755 31.36 5.83 24.11
C LYS A 755 31.78 4.37 24.07
#